data_AF-B9D263-F1
#
_entry.id   AF-B9D263-F1
#
_cell.length_a   1.000
_cell.length_b   1.000
_cell.length_c   1.000
_cell.angle_alpha   90.00
_cell.angle_beta   90.00
_cell.angle_gamma   90.00
#
_symmetry.space_group_name_H-M   'P 1'
#
loop_
_entity.id
_entity.type
_entity.pdbx_description
1 polymer ?
#
loop_
_entity_poly.entity_id
_entity_poly.type
_entity_poly.pdbx_seq_one_letter_code
_entity_poly.pdbx_strand_id
1 'polypeptide(L)'
;MKIISLIMKKIWRILIPAVLIFVIFIAVLKHGVKIENIDAGDFKIEQLYIKLDKKLILRAQNIEIPKQSAKDSSEAALLDLSKNIVWIDRLFDEILLERVKFLNSESMLFYKDDVFYLDSPFLAVSSNFKDTDDGVTANVYWLEFKDFNVSLSGVSKADLRRQIYDFNGTFSSHELNGNATVNLKKGELKYELSDINATSLRGFMDELGAKTGLDKEIKSWIYGYITADNYFVKSLRGKFNLGSQEPYLNELSAQGFSKNVKVKFHEKLPAATAEAVDVELKKGSLFFTLKNPKWQGKNLNGTNLEIYKIFEEKGAGLTLNLQTSAIYDKSINSILKAYDIEVPIKQLSGKTDGKLALDIKFDPLDVTAKGKFKINGGQTLIAGAKFNVGTADVELASKKLKISAKNTGMDFFSADAAVNLDLDKLAGDINGTINKLNLTFGKNEILKLGTVPFAAKLDFSGKDTKLDIASPAALGLKFGAQNEINLPGVKSLLPYSPLLKSLQISEGGVNIKTKDFENLSIEANDVKFETPLFKKDGSPYGADSFVIDVNAKGATGKSKSGELNFKISGGKTELFINELDLALNGDENLTDRENDIEFEAKDSKLILKDFNATLDLLAYSGQSTGGTVRFDAKPARGNFSLIKSDKKFEMSANDIRGEFINSIFNIKSFEGGSFKMRVLGGSTDDFKGEVRLIGATLKDYTFYNQLLTFLNSVPSLLVFKTPDFGADGYPVKFGKILFEKKGEILKFLAIELESSSADIGGHGTINLATKEIDVDLELKLLKDASSIIGKIPLVNQIVLGKDRTLSTVIKVRGTLQKPQYSTQILKDALLSPFKIIRNVLEAPFLIFE
;
A
#
# COMPACT_ATOMS: atom_id res chain seq x y z
N MET A 1 12.79 98.69 68.73
CA MET A 1 11.35 99.05 68.62
C MET A 1 10.97 99.91 67.41
N LYS A 2 11.74 100.93 66.98
CA LYS A 2 11.36 101.82 65.84
C LYS A 2 11.19 101.10 64.47
N ILE A 3 11.97 100.05 64.19
CA ILE A 3 11.92 99.32 62.90
C ILE A 3 10.63 98.48 62.77
N ILE A 4 10.21 97.80 63.84
CA ILE A 4 8.96 97.00 63.87
C ILE A 4 7.74 97.91 63.69
N SER A 5 7.73 99.11 64.29
CA SER A 5 6.67 100.10 64.11
C SER A 5 6.59 100.63 62.66
N LEU A 6 7.72 100.83 62.00
CA LEU A 6 7.80 101.24 60.59
C LEU A 6 7.32 100.14 59.63
N ILE A 7 7.70 98.88 59.90
CA ILE A 7 7.21 97.71 59.16
C ILE A 7 5.70 97.56 59.36
N MET A 8 5.21 97.66 60.59
CA MET A 8 3.79 97.52 60.90
C MET A 8 2.95 98.65 60.30
N LYS A 9 3.44 99.90 60.28
CA LYS A 9 2.78 101.00 59.55
C LYS A 9 2.78 100.82 58.04
N LYS A 10 3.83 100.22 57.44
CA LYS A 10 3.85 99.87 56.01
C LYS A 10 2.87 98.73 55.70
N ILE A 11 2.84 97.70 56.54
CA ILE A 11 1.85 96.61 56.43
C ILE A 11 0.44 97.18 56.55
N TRP A 12 0.12 97.96 57.59
CA TRP A 12 -1.20 98.55 57.77
C TRP A 12 -1.59 99.54 56.64
N ARG A 13 -0.62 100.27 56.05
CA ARG A 13 -0.88 101.11 54.86
C ARG A 13 -1.25 100.31 53.61
N ILE A 14 -0.86 99.05 53.51
CA ILE A 14 -1.21 98.16 52.40
C ILE A 14 -2.45 97.32 52.76
N LEU A 15 -2.53 96.87 54.01
CA LEU A 15 -3.52 95.92 54.51
C LEU A 15 -4.86 96.59 54.79
N ILE A 16 -4.90 97.85 55.28
CA ILE A 16 -6.18 98.58 55.42
C ILE A 16 -6.84 98.78 54.05
N PRO A 17 -6.19 99.37 53.02
CA PRO A 17 -6.82 99.49 51.71
C PRO A 17 -7.21 98.14 51.13
N ALA A 18 -6.38 97.10 51.30
CA ALA A 18 -6.70 95.76 50.82
C ALA A 18 -7.94 95.17 51.51
N VAL A 19 -8.06 95.30 52.83
CA VAL A 19 -9.25 94.84 53.59
C VAL A 19 -10.47 95.69 53.23
N LEU A 20 -10.31 96.99 53.03
CA LEU A 20 -11.43 97.87 52.67
C LEU A 20 -11.94 97.57 51.26
N ILE A 21 -11.02 97.36 50.30
CA ILE A 21 -11.34 96.86 48.94
C ILE A 21 -12.01 95.50 49.03
N PHE A 22 -11.54 94.59 49.90
CA PHE A 22 -12.12 93.27 50.09
C PHE A 22 -13.53 93.32 50.69
N VAL A 23 -13.77 94.19 51.67
CA VAL A 23 -15.09 94.40 52.27
C VAL A 23 -16.05 95.02 51.27
N ILE A 24 -15.61 96.02 50.49
CA ILE A 24 -16.39 96.62 49.40
C ILE A 24 -16.71 95.55 48.35
N PHE A 25 -15.73 94.75 47.95
CA PHE A 25 -15.91 93.66 47.00
C PHE A 25 -16.94 92.64 47.49
N ILE A 26 -16.88 92.21 48.76
CA ILE A 26 -17.89 91.34 49.36
C ILE A 26 -19.27 92.00 49.38
N ALA A 27 -19.36 93.28 49.74
CA ALA A 27 -20.63 94.01 49.77
C ALA A 27 -21.26 94.14 48.37
N VAL A 28 -20.43 94.36 47.35
CA VAL A 28 -20.82 94.38 45.94
C VAL A 28 -21.32 93.00 45.50
N LEU A 29 -20.58 91.94 45.81
CA LEU A 29 -21.00 90.58 45.50
C LEU A 29 -22.29 90.18 46.23
N LYS A 30 -22.55 90.67 47.45
CA LYS A 30 -23.81 90.41 48.17
C LYS A 30 -25.04 90.94 47.43
N HIS A 31 -24.91 92.06 46.71
CA HIS A 31 -26.00 92.63 45.91
C HIS A 31 -26.13 91.98 44.52
N GLY A 32 -25.13 91.20 44.11
CA GLY A 32 -25.05 90.61 42.78
C GLY A 32 -24.44 91.58 41.76
N VAL A 33 -23.54 91.07 40.94
CA VAL A 33 -22.89 91.80 39.85
C VAL A 33 -23.30 91.15 38.55
N LYS A 34 -23.93 91.92 37.66
CA LYS A 34 -24.23 91.49 36.28
C LYS A 34 -23.34 92.28 35.32
N ILE A 35 -22.62 91.57 34.46
CA ILE A 35 -21.76 92.13 33.43
C ILE A 35 -22.21 91.56 32.09
N GLU A 36 -22.65 92.44 31.19
CA GLU A 36 -23.20 92.01 29.89
C GLU A 36 -22.13 91.41 28.98
N ASN A 37 -20.95 92.03 28.92
CA ASN A 37 -19.81 91.54 28.15
C ASN A 37 -18.49 91.95 28.81
N ILE A 38 -17.57 91.00 28.95
CA ILE A 38 -16.17 91.22 29.32
C ILE A 38 -15.34 90.79 28.11
N ASP A 39 -14.68 91.75 27.47
CA ASP A 39 -13.70 91.49 26.42
C ASP A 39 -12.33 91.93 26.93
N ALA A 40 -11.48 90.97 27.25
CA ALA A 40 -10.15 91.18 27.81
C ALA A 40 -9.09 90.45 26.96
N GLY A 41 -8.97 90.87 25.70
CA GLY A 41 -8.01 90.32 24.75
C GLY A 41 -8.42 88.93 24.28
N ASP A 42 -7.73 87.91 24.77
CA ASP A 42 -7.94 86.52 24.36
C ASP A 42 -9.06 85.82 25.16
N PHE A 43 -9.73 86.52 26.07
CA PHE A 43 -10.78 85.99 26.94
C PHE A 43 -12.07 86.80 26.79
N LYS A 44 -13.20 86.10 26.55
CA LYS A 44 -14.51 86.73 26.41
C LYS A 44 -15.53 86.07 27.33
N ILE A 45 -16.30 86.86 28.08
CA ILE A 45 -17.47 86.38 28.83
C ILE A 45 -18.70 87.22 28.50
N GLU A 46 -19.79 86.56 28.16
CA GLU A 46 -21.10 87.18 27.94
C GLU A 46 -22.09 86.80 29.05
N GLN A 47 -22.90 87.77 29.47
CA GLN A 47 -23.94 87.63 30.49
C GLN A 47 -23.43 87.03 31.82
N LEU A 48 -22.28 87.50 32.30
CA LEU A 48 -21.74 87.08 33.59
C LEU A 48 -22.60 87.63 34.74
N TYR A 49 -22.99 86.75 35.65
CA TYR A 49 -23.66 87.10 36.89
C TYR A 49 -22.94 86.43 38.07
N ILE A 50 -22.50 87.22 39.04
CA ILE A 50 -21.85 86.73 40.26
C ILE A 50 -22.53 87.33 41.48
N LYS A 51 -23.03 86.50 42.39
CA LYS A 51 -23.59 86.93 43.68
C LYS A 51 -23.03 86.08 44.82
N LEU A 52 -22.80 86.67 45.98
CA LEU A 52 -22.41 85.96 47.20
C LEU A 52 -23.59 85.97 48.20
N ASP A 53 -24.27 84.84 48.35
CA ASP A 53 -25.42 84.64 49.24
C ASP A 53 -25.20 83.41 50.13
N LYS A 54 -24.40 83.59 51.19
CA LYS A 54 -23.74 82.51 51.98
C LYS A 54 -22.72 81.70 51.18
N LYS A 55 -23.10 81.18 50.00
CA LYS A 55 -22.24 80.60 48.96
C LYS A 55 -22.33 81.43 47.66
N LEU A 56 -21.44 81.18 46.70
CA LEU A 56 -21.39 81.91 45.43
C LEU A 56 -22.43 81.39 44.43
N ILE A 57 -23.11 82.31 43.74
CA ILE A 57 -23.94 82.04 42.57
C ILE A 57 -23.18 82.59 41.37
N LEU A 58 -22.82 81.72 40.42
CA LEU A 58 -22.10 82.08 39.21
C LEU A 58 -22.92 81.64 37.99
N ARG A 59 -23.28 82.59 37.12
CA ARG A 59 -23.91 82.29 35.82
C ARG A 59 -23.17 82.97 34.69
N ALA A 60 -22.98 82.31 33.56
CA ALA A 60 -22.44 82.90 32.34
C ALA A 60 -23.03 82.18 31.13
N GLN A 61 -23.38 82.94 30.09
CA GLN A 61 -23.96 82.37 28.88
C GLN A 61 -22.86 81.83 27.96
N ASN A 62 -21.91 82.69 27.58
CA ASN A 62 -20.79 82.30 26.72
C ASN A 62 -19.47 82.67 27.41
N ILE A 63 -18.52 81.74 27.46
CA ILE A 63 -17.14 81.96 27.91
C ILE A 63 -16.22 81.46 26.81
N GLU A 64 -15.37 82.31 26.23
CA GLU A 64 -14.32 81.91 25.29
C GLU A 64 -12.95 82.03 25.95
N ILE A 65 -12.19 80.93 25.95
CA ILE A 65 -10.84 80.83 26.55
C ILE A 65 -9.85 80.39 25.45
N PRO A 66 -8.66 81.00 25.34
CA PRO A 66 -7.82 80.90 24.15
C PRO A 66 -6.92 79.65 24.10
N LYS A 67 -6.77 78.93 25.22
CA LYS A 67 -5.82 77.81 25.33
C LYS A 67 -6.45 76.61 26.04
N GLN A 68 -6.36 75.46 25.39
CA GLN A 68 -6.71 74.17 25.95
C GLN A 68 -5.60 73.68 26.90
N SER A 69 -5.99 73.05 28.02
CA SER A 69 -5.05 72.40 28.94
C SER A 69 -4.29 71.28 28.24
N ALA A 70 -3.01 71.06 28.57
CA ALA A 70 -2.12 70.12 27.86
C ALA A 70 -2.44 68.62 28.08
N LYS A 71 -3.60 68.27 28.67
CA LYS A 71 -4.01 66.89 28.94
C LYS A 71 -5.48 66.68 28.53
N ASP A 72 -5.66 66.29 27.28
CA ASP A 72 -6.98 66.06 26.68
C ASP A 72 -7.32 64.56 26.68
N SER A 73 -7.82 64.06 27.81
CA SER A 73 -8.44 62.73 27.90
C SER A 73 -9.51 62.70 28.98
N SER A 74 -10.46 61.78 28.87
CA SER A 74 -11.50 61.61 29.89
C SER A 74 -10.95 61.20 31.25
N GLU A 75 -9.82 60.47 31.28
CA GLU A 75 -9.10 60.11 32.50
C GLU A 75 -8.58 61.35 33.23
N ALA A 76 -7.89 62.24 32.50
CA ALA A 76 -7.35 63.47 33.08
C ALA A 76 -8.47 64.40 33.56
N ALA A 77 -9.54 64.54 32.76
CA ALA A 77 -10.71 65.35 33.10
C ALA A 77 -11.43 64.83 34.35
N LEU A 78 -11.66 63.52 34.45
CA LEU A 78 -12.30 62.92 35.62
C LEU A 78 -11.42 63.03 36.87
N LEU A 79 -10.11 62.85 36.74
CA LEU A 79 -9.18 63.00 37.86
C LEU A 79 -9.15 64.44 38.37
N ASP A 80 -9.10 65.44 37.49
CA ASP A 80 -9.13 66.85 37.88
C ASP A 80 -10.50 67.25 38.45
N LEU A 81 -11.60 66.73 37.90
CA LEU A 81 -12.93 66.91 38.47
C LEU A 81 -12.99 66.34 39.89
N SER A 82 -12.56 65.08 40.10
CA SER A 82 -12.62 64.41 41.41
C SER A 82 -11.84 65.14 42.51
N LYS A 83 -10.73 65.82 42.17
CA LYS A 83 -9.95 66.61 43.13
C LYS A 83 -10.64 67.93 43.51
N ASN A 84 -11.39 68.52 42.57
CA ASN A 84 -11.94 69.87 42.72
C ASN A 84 -13.44 69.89 43.05
N ILE A 85 -14.16 68.78 42.89
CA ILE A 85 -15.62 68.68 43.08
C ILE A 85 -16.07 69.11 44.48
N VAL A 86 -15.24 68.88 45.52
CA VAL A 86 -15.53 69.33 46.90
C VAL A 86 -15.58 70.84 47.02
N TRP A 87 -14.74 71.55 46.27
CA TRP A 87 -14.76 73.02 46.27
C TRP A 87 -16.02 73.57 45.63
N ILE A 88 -16.64 72.84 44.70
CA ILE A 88 -17.89 73.24 44.07
C ILE A 88 -19.01 73.30 45.13
N ASP A 89 -19.23 72.21 45.89
CA ASP A 89 -20.23 72.22 46.97
C ASP A 89 -19.86 73.22 48.08
N ARG A 90 -18.60 73.30 48.50
CA ARG A 90 -18.21 74.22 49.59
C ARG A 90 -18.35 75.70 49.25
N LEU A 91 -18.08 76.08 48.00
CA LEU A 91 -17.98 77.49 47.61
C LEU A 91 -19.23 78.01 46.89
N PHE A 92 -19.97 77.16 46.17
CA PHE A 92 -21.05 77.59 45.28
C PHE A 92 -22.41 77.08 45.76
N ASP A 93 -23.42 77.95 45.66
CA ASP A 93 -24.83 77.58 45.74
C ASP A 93 -25.35 77.17 44.36
N GLU A 94 -24.86 77.86 43.33
CA GLU A 94 -25.22 77.61 41.95
C GLU A 94 -24.06 77.94 41.00
N ILE A 95 -23.84 77.08 40.02
CA ILE A 95 -23.01 77.34 38.85
C ILE A 95 -23.85 77.05 37.60
N LEU A 96 -23.94 77.98 36.66
CA LEU A 96 -24.54 77.77 35.35
C LEU A 96 -23.66 78.39 34.28
N LEU A 97 -22.87 77.57 33.59
CA LEU A 97 -22.07 77.95 32.44
C LEU A 97 -22.66 77.26 31.21
N GLU A 98 -23.43 78.00 30.41
CA GLU A 98 -24.20 77.42 29.30
C GLU A 98 -23.30 76.98 28.14
N ARG A 99 -22.30 77.80 27.78
CA ARG A 99 -21.35 77.50 26.72
C ARG A 99 -19.95 78.00 27.10
N VAL A 100 -19.06 77.07 27.42
CA VAL A 100 -17.63 77.32 27.62
C VAL A 100 -16.87 76.79 26.41
N LYS A 101 -16.32 77.69 25.61
CA LYS A 101 -15.62 77.39 24.36
C LYS A 101 -14.11 77.45 24.53
N PHE A 102 -13.45 76.36 24.21
CA PHE A 102 -11.99 76.26 24.13
C PHE A 102 -11.60 75.90 22.69
N LEU A 103 -11.12 76.88 21.91
CA LEU A 103 -10.83 76.71 20.48
C LEU A 103 -12.04 76.13 19.71
N ASN A 104 -12.02 74.82 19.43
CA ASN A 104 -13.04 74.08 18.66
C ASN A 104 -13.94 73.18 19.54
N SER A 105 -13.79 73.24 20.86
CA SER A 105 -14.64 72.49 21.80
C SER A 105 -15.59 73.39 22.56
N GLU A 106 -16.79 72.89 22.82
CA GLU A 106 -17.79 73.53 23.67
C GLU A 106 -18.07 72.62 24.87
N SER A 107 -18.30 73.20 26.04
CA SER A 107 -18.66 72.49 27.26
C SER A 107 -19.75 73.23 28.03
N MET A 108 -20.56 72.49 28.76
CA MET A 108 -21.60 73.01 29.65
C MET A 108 -21.32 72.55 31.07
N LEU A 109 -21.51 73.44 32.05
CA LEU A 109 -21.39 73.11 33.47
C LEU A 109 -22.60 73.65 34.22
N PHE A 110 -23.28 72.79 34.95
CA PHE A 110 -24.38 73.15 35.83
C PHE A 110 -24.20 72.51 37.21
N TYR A 111 -24.41 73.30 38.26
CA TYR A 111 -24.46 72.82 39.63
C TYR A 111 -25.55 73.58 40.39
N LYS A 112 -26.48 72.87 41.03
CA LYS A 112 -27.50 73.45 41.92
C LYS A 112 -28.16 72.37 42.76
N ASP A 113 -28.44 72.64 44.04
CA ASP A 113 -29.19 71.73 44.92
C ASP A 113 -28.59 70.29 44.93
N ASP A 114 -27.27 70.20 45.08
CA ASP A 114 -26.46 68.97 45.00
C ASP A 114 -26.41 68.28 43.62
N VAL A 115 -27.19 68.75 42.63
CA VAL A 115 -27.19 68.24 41.26
C VAL A 115 -26.04 68.84 40.49
N PHE A 116 -25.21 67.98 39.90
CA PHE A 116 -24.06 68.33 39.08
C PHE A 116 -24.23 67.76 37.68
N TYR A 117 -24.05 68.62 36.68
CA TYR A 117 -24.02 68.25 35.28
C TYR A 117 -22.81 68.90 34.61
N LEU A 118 -22.03 68.09 33.91
CA LEU A 118 -20.92 68.52 33.08
C LEU A 118 -21.08 67.82 31.73
N ASP A 119 -21.06 68.57 30.65
CA ASP A 119 -20.91 68.02 29.31
C ASP A 119 -19.69 68.65 28.66
N SER A 120 -18.72 67.83 28.26
CA SER A 120 -17.49 68.24 27.60
C SER A 120 -17.21 67.33 26.40
N PRO A 121 -16.22 67.64 25.54
CA PRO A 121 -15.91 66.80 24.38
C PRO A 121 -15.50 65.36 24.72
N PHE A 122 -14.93 65.15 25.91
CA PHE A 122 -14.39 63.86 26.33
C PHE A 122 -15.24 63.22 27.43
N LEU A 123 -15.76 64.02 28.36
CA LEU A 123 -16.45 63.56 29.56
C LEU A 123 -17.84 64.18 29.67
N ALA A 124 -18.87 63.36 29.85
CA ALA A 124 -20.18 63.84 30.31
C ALA A 124 -20.52 63.21 31.67
N VAL A 125 -21.01 64.01 32.61
CA VAL A 125 -21.32 63.60 33.98
C VAL A 125 -22.65 64.21 34.40
N SER A 126 -23.54 63.39 34.94
CA SER A 126 -24.75 63.79 35.64
C SER A 126 -24.78 63.04 36.97
N SER A 127 -24.67 63.76 38.08
CA SER A 127 -24.62 63.15 39.40
C SER A 127 -25.23 64.04 40.47
N ASN A 128 -25.68 63.44 41.57
CA ASN A 128 -25.90 64.15 42.81
C ASN A 128 -24.78 63.79 43.77
N PHE A 129 -24.09 64.78 44.33
CA PHE A 129 -22.99 64.51 45.26
C PHE A 129 -23.14 65.29 46.56
N LYS A 130 -22.61 64.72 47.64
CA LYS A 130 -22.56 65.34 48.97
C LYS A 130 -21.20 65.17 49.60
N ASP A 131 -20.68 66.25 50.18
CA ASP A 131 -19.52 66.22 51.07
C ASP A 131 -19.91 65.54 52.40
N THR A 132 -19.06 64.66 52.91
CA THR A 132 -19.21 63.94 54.19
C THR A 132 -17.91 64.05 54.99
N ASP A 133 -17.94 63.71 56.28
CA ASP A 133 -16.76 63.83 57.16
C ASP A 133 -15.53 63.02 56.67
N ASP A 134 -15.79 61.93 55.93
CA ASP A 134 -14.80 60.99 55.41
C ASP A 134 -14.55 61.11 53.89
N GLY A 135 -15.25 61.99 53.15
CA GLY A 135 -15.06 62.14 51.71
C GLY A 135 -16.29 62.62 50.93
N VAL A 136 -16.43 62.20 49.67
CA VAL A 136 -17.57 62.52 48.80
C VAL A 136 -18.35 61.26 48.49
N THR A 137 -19.68 61.30 48.63
CA THR A 137 -20.57 60.27 48.07
C THR A 137 -21.34 60.86 46.90
N ALA A 138 -21.33 60.18 45.77
CA ALA A 138 -22.02 60.60 44.56
C ALA A 138 -22.95 59.50 44.04
N ASN A 139 -24.21 59.84 43.81
CA ASN A 139 -25.11 59.06 42.97
C ASN A 139 -24.88 59.51 41.53
N VAL A 140 -24.19 58.68 40.75
CA VAL A 140 -23.86 58.95 39.36
C VAL A 140 -25.00 58.42 38.49
N TYR A 141 -25.86 59.32 38.01
CA TYR A 141 -26.96 58.95 37.11
C TYR A 141 -26.43 58.60 35.72
N TRP A 142 -25.44 59.35 35.26
CA TRP A 142 -24.80 59.16 33.96
C TRP A 142 -23.35 59.62 34.04
N LEU A 143 -22.40 58.79 33.61
CA LEU A 143 -21.01 59.16 33.44
C LEU A 143 -20.51 58.51 32.15
N GLU A 144 -20.20 59.32 31.16
CA GLU A 144 -19.81 58.87 29.83
C GLU A 144 -18.40 59.32 29.49
N PHE A 145 -17.56 58.35 29.17
CA PHE A 145 -16.23 58.53 28.59
C PHE A 145 -16.37 58.43 27.07
N LYS A 146 -16.48 59.58 26.40
CA LYS A 146 -16.78 59.67 24.95
C LYS A 146 -15.65 59.14 24.08
N ASP A 147 -14.41 59.25 24.55
CA ASP A 147 -13.19 58.74 23.90
C ASP A 147 -13.06 57.20 23.95
N PHE A 148 -13.82 56.54 24.82
CA PHE A 148 -13.86 55.08 24.96
C PHE A 148 -15.24 54.46 24.70
N ASN A 149 -16.27 55.29 24.45
CA ASN A 149 -17.66 54.85 24.34
C ASN A 149 -18.08 53.95 25.52
N VAL A 150 -17.80 54.41 26.73
CA VAL A 150 -18.17 53.74 27.98
C VAL A 150 -19.09 54.65 28.78
N SER A 151 -20.26 54.16 29.14
CA SER A 151 -21.20 54.85 30.02
C SER A 151 -21.40 54.06 31.31
N LEU A 152 -21.38 54.76 32.45
CA LEU A 152 -21.51 54.23 33.80
C LEU A 152 -22.70 54.86 34.51
N SER A 153 -23.41 54.09 35.32
CA SER A 153 -24.50 54.58 36.19
C SER A 153 -24.53 53.79 37.49
N GLY A 154 -24.53 54.46 38.64
CA GLY A 154 -24.41 53.80 39.93
C GLY A 154 -24.03 54.72 41.09
N VAL A 155 -23.44 54.12 42.13
CA VAL A 155 -23.01 54.83 43.34
C VAL A 155 -21.49 54.86 43.40
N SER A 156 -20.94 56.06 43.56
CA SER A 156 -19.52 56.29 43.80
C SER A 156 -19.26 56.83 45.21
N LYS A 157 -18.16 56.39 45.81
CA LYS A 157 -17.64 56.88 47.09
C LYS A 157 -16.18 57.23 46.94
N ALA A 158 -15.79 58.40 47.39
CA ALA A 158 -14.42 58.90 47.27
C ALA A 158 -13.91 59.36 48.64
N ASP A 159 -12.95 58.64 49.23
CA ASP A 159 -12.16 59.11 50.37
C ASP A 159 -10.95 59.87 49.83
N LEU A 160 -11.05 61.19 49.81
CA LEU A 160 -10.02 62.08 49.28
C LEU A 160 -8.75 62.11 50.11
N ARG A 161 -8.83 61.82 51.43
CA ARG A 161 -7.65 61.80 52.32
C ARG A 161 -6.81 60.57 52.06
N ARG A 162 -7.46 59.42 51.86
CA ARG A 162 -6.79 58.13 51.60
C ARG A 162 -6.60 57.85 50.12
N GLN A 163 -7.15 58.69 49.24
CA GLN A 163 -7.15 58.53 47.78
C GLN A 163 -7.75 57.18 47.38
N ILE A 164 -8.91 56.85 47.93
CA ILE A 164 -9.67 55.63 47.64
C ILE A 164 -10.96 56.06 46.94
N TYR A 165 -11.20 55.53 45.75
CA TYR A 165 -12.42 55.78 44.98
C TYR A 165 -13.05 54.45 44.63
N ASP A 166 -14.29 54.27 45.07
CA ASP A 166 -15.11 53.10 44.80
C ASP A 166 -16.27 53.50 43.89
N PHE A 167 -16.60 52.63 42.94
CA PHE A 167 -17.79 52.73 42.12
C PHE A 167 -18.44 51.34 42.07
N ASN A 168 -19.76 51.31 42.28
CA ASN A 168 -20.58 50.12 42.07
C ASN A 168 -21.82 50.54 41.28
N GLY A 169 -22.05 49.88 40.15
CA GLY A 169 -23.16 50.24 39.27
C GLY A 169 -23.26 49.35 38.06
N THR A 170 -23.85 49.91 37.02
CA THR A 170 -23.96 49.32 35.69
C THR A 170 -23.04 50.06 34.72
N PHE A 171 -22.62 49.35 33.68
CA PHE A 171 -21.92 49.94 32.56
C PHE A 171 -22.56 49.51 31.25
N SER A 172 -22.36 50.34 30.23
CA SER A 172 -22.63 50.02 28.83
C SER A 172 -21.45 50.46 27.97
N SER A 173 -21.07 49.64 27.01
CA SER A 173 -20.06 49.97 26.01
C SER A 173 -20.30 49.16 24.76
N HIS A 174 -20.56 49.83 23.63
CA HIS A 174 -21.00 49.19 22.39
C HIS A 174 -22.15 48.18 22.64
N GLU A 175 -21.95 46.89 22.31
CA GLU A 175 -22.95 45.84 22.54
C GLU A 175 -22.93 45.24 23.96
N LEU A 176 -21.97 45.64 24.81
CA LEU A 176 -21.80 45.10 26.16
C LEU A 176 -22.60 45.92 27.17
N ASN A 177 -23.41 45.23 27.98
CA ASN A 177 -24.12 45.83 29.10
C ASN A 177 -24.02 44.89 30.30
N GLY A 178 -23.71 45.42 31.49
CA GLY A 178 -23.57 44.61 32.69
C GLY A 178 -23.32 45.44 33.95
N ASN A 179 -22.85 44.76 34.99
CA ASN A 179 -22.46 45.37 36.25
C ASN A 179 -20.99 45.76 36.22
N ALA A 180 -20.63 46.87 36.87
CA ALA A 180 -19.26 47.34 37.01
C ALA A 180 -18.96 47.71 38.46
N THR A 181 -17.86 47.15 38.95
CA THR A 181 -17.24 47.52 40.22
C THR A 181 -15.84 48.04 39.92
N VAL A 182 -15.54 49.26 40.35
CA VAL A 182 -14.22 49.88 40.16
C VAL A 182 -13.70 50.33 41.52
N ASN A 183 -12.46 49.96 41.84
CA ASN A 183 -11.74 50.39 43.02
C ASN A 183 -10.41 51.02 42.59
N LEU A 184 -10.24 52.30 42.87
CA LEU A 184 -9.00 53.02 42.64
C LEU A 184 -8.36 53.37 43.98
N LYS A 185 -7.11 52.94 44.20
CA LYS A 185 -6.36 53.23 45.42
C LYS A 185 -4.94 53.65 45.07
N LYS A 186 -4.55 54.87 45.45
CA LYS A 186 -3.19 55.41 45.25
C LYS A 186 -2.66 55.25 43.80
N GLY A 187 -3.51 55.43 42.79
CA GLY A 187 -3.15 55.33 41.38
C GLY A 187 -3.27 53.92 40.75
N GLU A 188 -3.55 52.88 41.54
CA GLU A 188 -3.85 51.53 41.03
C GLU A 188 -5.37 51.34 40.94
N LEU A 189 -5.87 51.16 39.72
CA LEU A 189 -7.28 50.89 39.43
C LEU A 189 -7.49 49.38 39.27
N LYS A 190 -8.45 48.83 40.00
CA LYS A 190 -8.96 47.47 39.86
C LYS A 190 -10.40 47.54 39.40
N TYR A 191 -10.75 46.76 38.39
CA TYR A 191 -12.11 46.69 37.91
C TYR A 191 -12.60 45.25 37.84
N GLU A 192 -13.89 45.06 38.07
CA GLU A 192 -14.64 43.85 37.80
C GLU A 192 -15.90 44.23 37.03
N LEU A 193 -16.03 43.70 35.82
CA LEU A 193 -17.27 43.75 35.05
C LEU A 193 -17.94 42.38 35.16
N SER A 194 -19.23 42.31 35.47
CA SER A 194 -19.95 41.05 35.64
C SER A 194 -21.31 41.05 34.97
N ASP A 195 -21.88 39.85 34.82
CA ASP A 195 -23.23 39.64 34.29
C ASP A 195 -23.47 40.30 32.92
N ILE A 196 -22.44 40.30 32.08
CA ILE A 196 -22.50 40.91 30.76
C ILE A 196 -23.23 39.97 29.82
N ASN A 197 -24.20 40.51 29.09
CA ASN A 197 -24.84 39.82 27.98
C ASN A 197 -24.71 40.66 26.70
N ALA A 198 -24.29 40.03 25.61
CA ALA A 198 -24.12 40.67 24.33
C ALA A 198 -24.54 39.75 23.18
N THR A 199 -25.18 40.31 22.16
CA THR A 199 -25.52 39.60 20.92
C THR A 199 -24.36 39.60 19.92
N SER A 200 -23.35 40.43 20.16
CA SER A 200 -22.15 40.61 19.33
C SER A 200 -21.01 41.13 20.21
N LEU A 201 -19.77 40.81 19.84
CA LEU A 201 -18.56 41.40 20.43
C LEU A 201 -17.83 42.32 19.43
N ARG A 202 -18.42 42.56 18.25
CA ARG A 202 -17.75 43.23 17.14
C ARG A 202 -17.27 44.62 17.49
N GLY A 203 -18.18 45.49 17.93
CA GLY A 203 -17.87 46.90 18.20
C GLY A 203 -16.81 47.02 19.29
N PHE A 204 -16.97 46.25 20.36
CA PHE A 204 -15.98 46.18 21.44
C PHE A 204 -14.60 45.69 20.97
N MET A 205 -14.52 44.61 20.19
CA MET A 205 -13.25 44.06 19.70
C MET A 205 -12.58 44.94 18.64
N ASP A 206 -13.38 45.66 17.84
CA ASP A 206 -12.89 46.65 16.88
C ASP A 206 -12.17 47.81 17.61
N GLU A 207 -12.79 48.34 18.67
CA GLU A 207 -12.21 49.39 19.51
C GLU A 207 -10.98 48.89 20.29
N LEU A 208 -11.07 47.71 20.91
CA LEU A 208 -9.96 47.12 21.67
C LEU A 208 -8.72 46.91 20.80
N GLY A 209 -8.89 46.40 19.58
CA GLY A 209 -7.78 46.17 18.66
C GLY A 209 -7.11 47.46 18.20
N ALA A 210 -7.88 48.51 17.94
CA ALA A 210 -7.35 49.82 17.57
C ALA A 210 -6.49 50.45 18.68
N LYS A 211 -6.82 50.19 19.96
CA LYS A 211 -6.15 50.78 21.12
C LYS A 211 -4.99 49.94 21.68
N THR A 212 -5.04 48.61 21.55
CA THR A 212 -4.05 47.69 22.14
C THR A 212 -3.05 47.10 21.16
N GLY A 213 -3.22 47.33 19.85
CA GLY A 213 -2.37 46.71 18.83
C GLY A 213 -2.62 45.21 18.66
N LEU A 214 -3.80 44.72 19.06
CA LEU A 214 -4.18 43.32 18.96
C LEU A 214 -4.05 42.84 17.50
N ASP A 215 -3.32 41.75 17.30
CA ASP A 215 -3.10 41.19 15.99
C ASP A 215 -4.42 40.83 15.27
N LYS A 216 -4.44 41.03 13.95
CA LYS A 216 -5.63 40.84 13.11
C LYS A 216 -6.09 39.39 13.09
N GLU A 217 -5.18 38.42 13.15
CA GLU A 217 -5.49 37.00 13.19
C GLU A 217 -6.12 36.64 14.54
N ILE A 218 -5.54 37.13 15.65
CA ILE A 218 -6.11 36.96 17.00
C ILE A 218 -7.54 37.51 17.06
N LYS A 219 -7.76 38.71 16.51
CA LYS A 219 -9.09 39.31 16.40
C LYS A 219 -10.06 38.42 15.63
N SER A 220 -9.62 37.84 14.52
CA SER A 220 -10.44 36.93 13.69
C SER A 220 -10.78 35.63 14.41
N TRP A 221 -9.88 35.11 15.26
CA TRP A 221 -10.15 33.94 16.10
C TRP A 221 -11.10 34.22 17.26
N ILE A 222 -10.96 35.37 17.92
CA ILE A 222 -11.86 35.78 19.02
C ILE A 222 -13.25 36.14 18.47
N TYR A 223 -13.31 36.85 17.34
CA TYR A 223 -14.53 37.27 16.67
C TYR A 223 -14.40 37.19 15.14
N GLY A 224 -15.00 36.15 14.55
CA GLY A 224 -14.97 35.87 13.10
C GLY A 224 -15.04 34.39 12.79
N TYR A 225 -14.04 33.63 13.23
CA TYR A 225 -14.00 32.16 13.13
C TYR A 225 -14.84 31.47 14.20
N ILE A 226 -15.06 32.14 15.34
CA ILE A 226 -15.94 31.68 16.41
C ILE A 226 -17.17 32.60 16.45
N THR A 227 -18.34 32.05 16.19
CA THR A 227 -19.62 32.77 16.23
C THR A 227 -20.60 32.05 17.15
N ALA A 228 -21.43 32.81 17.86
CA ALA A 228 -22.42 32.28 18.78
C ALA A 228 -23.70 33.12 18.70
N ASP A 229 -24.82 32.56 19.15
CA ASP A 229 -26.09 33.30 19.18
C ASP A 229 -26.08 34.39 20.27
N ASN A 230 -25.42 34.13 21.40
CA ASN A 230 -25.28 35.04 22.52
C ASN A 230 -23.95 34.82 23.26
N TYR A 231 -23.38 35.90 23.77
CA TYR A 231 -22.13 35.94 24.52
C TYR A 231 -22.43 36.38 25.96
N PHE A 232 -22.08 35.54 26.92
CA PHE A 232 -22.24 35.82 28.34
C PHE A 232 -20.88 35.91 29.00
N VAL A 233 -20.56 37.04 29.62
CA VAL A 233 -19.34 37.18 30.45
C VAL A 233 -19.78 37.25 31.90
N LYS A 234 -19.48 36.19 32.65
CA LYS A 234 -19.79 36.09 34.08
C LYS A 234 -18.96 37.09 34.87
N SER A 235 -17.67 37.18 34.55
CA SER A 235 -16.77 38.16 35.16
C SER A 235 -15.61 38.47 34.23
N LEU A 236 -15.18 39.74 34.21
CA LEU A 236 -13.96 40.25 33.60
C LEU A 236 -13.27 41.11 34.64
N ARG A 237 -12.08 40.71 35.08
CA ARG A 237 -11.33 41.37 36.15
C ARG A 237 -9.97 41.78 35.63
N GLY A 238 -9.58 43.02 35.89
CA GLY A 238 -8.28 43.53 35.49
C GLY A 238 -7.76 44.62 36.41
N LYS A 239 -6.53 45.04 36.11
CA LYS A 239 -5.86 46.14 36.80
C LYS A 239 -5.25 47.11 35.80
N PHE A 240 -5.21 48.36 36.18
CA PHE A 240 -4.62 49.45 35.40
C PHE A 240 -3.83 50.38 36.30
N ASN A 241 -2.63 50.78 35.86
CA ASN A 241 -1.83 51.77 36.58
C ASN A 241 -2.01 53.14 35.92
N LEU A 242 -2.69 54.07 36.60
CA LEU A 242 -2.92 55.42 36.09
C LEU A 242 -1.62 56.24 35.98
N GLY A 243 -0.56 55.85 36.70
CA GLY A 243 0.73 56.54 36.66
C GLY A 243 1.56 56.20 35.42
N SER A 244 1.66 54.90 35.08
CA SER A 244 2.36 54.45 33.85
C SER A 244 1.48 54.44 32.62
N GLN A 245 0.16 54.59 32.78
CA GLN A 245 -0.86 54.47 31.72
C GLN A 245 -0.85 53.10 31.02
N GLU A 246 -0.38 52.06 31.72
CA GLU A 246 -0.27 50.71 31.18
C GLU A 246 -1.23 49.73 31.90
N PRO A 247 -1.99 48.91 31.15
CA PRO A 247 -2.78 47.83 31.73
C PRO A 247 -1.90 46.64 32.13
N TYR A 248 -2.25 45.98 33.24
CA TYR A 248 -1.61 44.72 33.64
C TYR A 248 -2.24 43.55 32.89
N LEU A 249 -1.92 43.40 31.59
CA LEU A 249 -2.56 42.42 30.70
C LEU A 249 -2.42 40.96 31.17
N ASN A 250 -1.31 40.61 31.83
CA ASN A 250 -1.12 39.27 32.39
C ASN A 250 -1.97 38.97 33.63
N GLU A 251 -2.51 40.01 34.29
CA GLU A 251 -3.44 39.90 35.41
C GLU A 251 -4.90 40.01 34.97
N LEU A 252 -5.16 40.24 33.68
CA LEU A 252 -6.50 40.20 33.11
C LEU A 252 -7.03 38.77 33.19
N SER A 253 -8.23 38.62 33.74
CA SER A 253 -8.93 37.35 33.82
C SER A 253 -10.39 37.50 33.46
N ALA A 254 -10.93 36.53 32.74
CA ALA A 254 -12.33 36.55 32.33
C ALA A 254 -12.92 35.15 32.41
N GLN A 255 -14.19 35.05 32.73
CA GLN A 255 -14.97 33.83 32.66
C GLN A 255 -16.27 34.13 31.93
N GLY A 256 -16.59 33.33 30.93
CA GLY A 256 -17.80 33.48 30.16
C GLY A 256 -18.26 32.18 29.54
N PHE A 257 -19.41 32.22 28.90
CA PHE A 257 -19.89 31.13 28.07
C PHE A 257 -20.66 31.66 26.87
N SER A 258 -20.77 30.83 25.85
CA SER A 258 -21.57 31.10 24.66
C SER A 258 -22.40 29.87 24.32
N LYS A 259 -23.58 30.07 23.73
CA LYS A 259 -24.49 28.98 23.31
C LYS A 259 -24.53 28.88 21.78
N ASN A 260 -24.77 27.67 21.28
CA ASN A 260 -24.87 27.37 19.84
C ASN A 260 -23.67 27.86 19.03
N VAL A 261 -22.47 27.55 19.51
CA VAL A 261 -21.23 28.05 18.95
C VAL A 261 -20.90 27.34 17.64
N LYS A 262 -20.55 28.10 16.62
CA LYS A 262 -20.01 27.63 15.35
C LYS A 262 -18.56 28.07 15.23
N VAL A 263 -17.68 27.10 15.00
CA VAL A 263 -16.24 27.32 14.90
C VAL A 263 -15.74 26.92 13.51
N LYS A 264 -15.18 27.85 12.76
CA LYS A 264 -14.58 27.60 11.45
C LYS A 264 -13.06 27.62 11.56
N PHE A 265 -12.47 26.44 11.73
CA PHE A 265 -11.02 26.29 11.97
C PHE A 265 -10.13 26.64 10.77
N HIS A 266 -10.68 26.60 9.55
CA HIS A 266 -9.96 26.94 8.33
C HIS A 266 -10.98 27.32 7.25
N GLU A 267 -10.63 28.24 6.34
CA GLU A 267 -11.56 28.73 5.30
C GLU A 267 -12.12 27.61 4.41
N LYS A 268 -11.25 26.64 4.08
CA LYS A 268 -11.56 25.44 3.27
C LYS A 268 -12.38 24.36 4.00
N LEU A 269 -12.57 24.46 5.32
CA LEU A 269 -13.24 23.44 6.13
C LEU A 269 -14.65 23.90 6.55
N PRO A 270 -15.62 22.98 6.64
CA PRO A 270 -16.92 23.27 7.27
C PRO A 270 -16.77 23.60 8.75
N ALA A 271 -17.70 24.42 9.25
CA ALA A 271 -17.72 24.78 10.67
C ALA A 271 -18.06 23.56 11.56
N ALA A 272 -17.37 23.46 12.69
CA ALA A 272 -17.78 22.62 13.81
C ALA A 272 -18.86 23.36 14.62
N THR A 273 -19.68 22.58 15.32
CA THR A 273 -20.76 23.11 16.17
C THR A 273 -20.61 22.60 17.58
N ALA A 274 -20.87 23.43 18.59
CA ALA A 274 -20.97 23.04 19.99
C ALA A 274 -22.24 23.62 20.60
N GLU A 275 -22.89 22.87 21.49
CA GLU A 275 -24.10 23.34 22.17
C GLU A 275 -23.80 24.54 23.08
N ALA A 276 -22.64 24.50 23.74
CA ALA A 276 -22.11 25.62 24.49
C ALA A 276 -20.58 25.55 24.57
N VAL A 277 -19.96 26.69 24.82
CA VAL A 277 -18.52 26.81 25.05
C VAL A 277 -18.29 27.68 26.27
N ASP A 278 -17.62 27.13 27.27
CA ASP A 278 -17.13 27.91 28.41
C ASP A 278 -15.75 28.48 28.04
N VAL A 279 -15.54 29.77 28.30
CA VAL A 279 -14.30 30.49 27.95
C VAL A 279 -13.68 31.04 29.22
N GLU A 280 -12.38 30.80 29.40
CA GLU A 280 -11.59 31.35 30.50
C GLU A 280 -10.37 32.09 29.96
N LEU A 281 -10.23 33.38 30.27
CA LEU A 281 -9.01 34.13 30.06
C LEU A 281 -8.19 34.11 31.36
N LYS A 282 -6.94 33.68 31.30
CA LYS A 282 -5.98 33.79 32.41
C LYS A 282 -4.55 33.82 31.89
N LYS A 283 -3.70 34.67 32.47
CA LYS A 283 -2.27 34.76 32.16
C LYS A 283 -1.98 34.94 30.65
N GLY A 284 -2.80 35.71 29.94
CA GLY A 284 -2.63 35.95 28.50
C GLY A 284 -3.01 34.79 27.58
N SER A 285 -3.71 33.76 28.07
CA SER A 285 -4.27 32.67 27.27
C SER A 285 -5.79 32.59 27.42
N LEU A 286 -6.49 32.32 26.32
CA LEU A 286 -7.91 31.98 26.26
C LEU A 286 -8.09 30.46 26.16
N PHE A 287 -8.77 29.88 27.14
CA PHE A 287 -9.09 28.45 27.19
C PHE A 287 -10.56 28.25 26.85
N PHE A 288 -10.84 27.35 25.91
CA PHE A 288 -12.19 27.03 25.45
C PHE A 288 -12.54 25.59 25.82
N THR A 289 -13.59 25.42 26.61
CA THR A 289 -14.15 24.11 26.98
C THR A 289 -15.46 23.88 26.24
N LEU A 290 -15.44 22.98 25.26
CA LEU A 290 -16.56 22.72 24.37
C LEU A 290 -17.54 21.68 24.98
N LYS A 291 -18.84 21.99 24.99
CA LYS A 291 -19.92 21.06 25.39
C LYS A 291 -20.57 20.44 24.15
N ASN A 292 -20.53 19.12 24.07
CA ASN A 292 -21.06 18.32 22.95
C ASN A 292 -20.59 18.79 21.54
N PRO A 293 -19.28 19.05 21.31
CA PRO A 293 -18.80 19.46 20.00
C PRO A 293 -19.01 18.37 18.95
N LYS A 294 -19.48 18.78 17.78
CA LYS A 294 -19.73 17.95 16.61
C LYS A 294 -19.10 18.58 15.36
N TRP A 295 -18.53 17.74 14.50
CA TRP A 295 -18.05 18.17 13.18
C TRP A 295 -18.46 17.13 12.13
N GLN A 296 -19.23 17.57 11.13
CA GLN A 296 -19.83 16.68 10.11
C GLN A 296 -20.54 15.46 10.72
N GLY A 297 -21.27 15.65 11.83
CA GLY A 297 -21.98 14.58 12.54
C GLY A 297 -21.11 13.71 13.47
N LYS A 298 -19.79 13.89 13.49
CA LYS A 298 -18.87 13.14 14.36
C LYS A 298 -18.71 13.82 15.71
N ASN A 299 -18.71 13.03 16.77
CA ASN A 299 -18.48 13.48 18.13
C ASN A 299 -17.00 13.85 18.35
N LEU A 300 -16.76 15.02 18.92
CA LEU A 300 -15.44 15.56 19.27
C LEU A 300 -15.28 15.79 20.79
N ASN A 301 -16.08 15.14 21.63
CA ASN A 301 -16.01 15.27 23.08
C ASN A 301 -14.60 15.03 23.61
N GLY A 302 -14.16 15.87 24.54
CA GLY A 302 -12.78 15.90 25.05
C GLY A 302 -11.84 16.80 24.24
N THR A 303 -12.32 17.38 23.12
CA THR A 303 -11.57 18.39 22.39
C THR A 303 -11.46 19.67 23.21
N ASN A 304 -10.25 20.20 23.31
CA ASN A 304 -9.99 21.50 23.91
C ASN A 304 -9.22 22.39 22.94
N LEU A 305 -9.36 23.70 23.15
CA LEU A 305 -8.76 24.73 22.33
C LEU A 305 -8.17 25.79 23.28
N GLU A 306 -6.95 26.22 22.99
CA GLU A 306 -6.27 27.31 23.66
C GLU A 306 -5.74 28.29 22.63
N ILE A 307 -6.01 29.58 22.82
CA ILE A 307 -5.28 30.65 22.12
C ILE A 307 -4.33 31.27 23.14
N TYR A 308 -3.03 31.17 22.89
CA TYR A 308 -2.00 31.56 23.84
C TYR A 308 -1.31 32.86 23.43
N LYS A 309 -0.75 33.56 24.42
CA LYS A 309 0.06 34.77 24.24
C LYS A 309 -0.66 35.89 23.48
N ILE A 310 -1.96 36.07 23.74
CA ILE A 310 -2.82 37.00 22.98
C ILE A 310 -2.46 38.48 23.10
N PHE A 311 -1.63 38.82 24.10
CA PHE A 311 -1.18 40.18 24.39
C PHE A 311 0.32 40.38 24.10
N GLU A 312 1.01 39.37 23.57
CA GLU A 312 2.42 39.48 23.18
C GLU A 312 2.54 39.93 21.71
N GLU A 313 3.51 40.79 21.39
CA GLU A 313 3.75 41.23 20.00
C GLU A 313 4.15 40.08 19.06
N LYS A 314 4.73 39.00 19.60
CA LYS A 314 5.17 37.82 18.83
C LYS A 314 4.90 36.53 19.58
N GLY A 315 4.66 35.47 18.81
CA GLY A 315 4.50 34.13 19.34
C GLY A 315 3.09 33.81 19.83
N ALA A 316 2.09 34.63 19.47
CA ALA A 316 0.69 34.25 19.60
C ALA A 316 0.39 33.05 18.68
N GLY A 317 -0.48 32.17 19.15
CA GLY A 317 -0.87 30.99 18.42
C GLY A 317 -2.03 30.26 19.06
N LEU A 318 -2.33 29.11 18.50
CA LEU A 318 -3.49 28.30 18.84
C LEU A 318 -3.07 26.84 18.98
N THR A 319 -3.44 26.23 20.10
CA THR A 319 -3.37 24.77 20.26
C THR A 319 -4.77 24.17 20.22
N LEU A 320 -4.95 23.18 19.35
CA LEU A 320 -6.18 22.43 19.21
C LEU A 320 -5.89 20.96 19.47
N ASN A 321 -6.41 20.43 20.58
CA ASN A 321 -6.29 19.01 20.90
C ASN A 321 -7.60 18.31 20.58
N LEU A 322 -7.66 17.66 19.41
CA LEU A 322 -8.78 16.87 18.95
C LEU A 322 -8.73 15.48 19.57
N GLN A 323 -9.83 15.06 20.18
CA GLN A 323 -10.05 13.67 20.58
C GLN A 323 -11.24 13.11 19.79
N THR A 324 -11.05 11.96 19.16
CA THR A 324 -12.10 11.35 18.35
C THR A 324 -12.03 9.83 18.35
N SER A 325 -13.20 9.20 18.34
CA SER A 325 -13.37 7.77 18.08
C SER A 325 -13.78 7.48 16.63
N ALA A 326 -13.86 8.51 15.79
CA ALA A 326 -14.22 8.37 14.39
C ALA A 326 -13.07 7.73 13.59
N ILE A 327 -13.43 6.93 12.59
CA ILE A 327 -12.48 6.36 11.65
C ILE A 327 -11.77 7.45 10.83
N TYR A 328 -10.52 7.19 10.42
CA TYR A 328 -9.73 8.10 9.59
C TYR A 328 -10.21 8.05 8.12
N ASP A 329 -11.32 8.70 7.83
CA ASP A 329 -11.95 8.75 6.51
C ASP A 329 -11.59 10.01 5.71
N LYS A 330 -12.23 10.20 4.55
CA LYS A 330 -12.00 11.36 3.67
C LYS A 330 -12.24 12.69 4.39
N SER A 331 -13.23 12.74 5.28
CA SER A 331 -13.54 13.94 6.05
C SER A 331 -12.42 14.25 7.04
N ILE A 332 -11.98 13.29 7.86
CA ILE A 332 -10.87 13.53 8.80
C ILE A 332 -9.58 13.86 8.06
N ASN A 333 -9.29 13.18 6.95
CA ASN A 333 -8.13 13.46 6.11
C ASN A 333 -8.15 14.89 5.53
N SER A 334 -9.34 15.49 5.31
CA SER A 334 -9.45 16.87 4.84
C SER A 334 -8.93 17.90 5.86
N ILE A 335 -8.93 17.58 7.16
CA ILE A 335 -8.39 18.45 8.21
C ILE A 335 -6.88 18.60 8.02
N LEU A 336 -6.15 17.50 7.89
CA LEU A 336 -4.70 17.53 7.69
C LEU A 336 -4.32 18.12 6.31
N LYS A 337 -5.09 17.79 5.26
CA LYS A 337 -4.92 18.38 3.92
C LYS A 337 -5.14 19.90 3.88
N ALA A 338 -5.95 20.47 4.77
CA ALA A 338 -6.13 21.92 4.84
C ALA A 338 -4.84 22.65 5.22
N TYR A 339 -3.91 21.95 5.89
CA TYR A 339 -2.60 22.44 6.32
C TYR A 339 -1.46 21.78 5.53
N ASP A 340 -1.72 21.35 4.29
CA ASP A 340 -0.74 20.74 3.38
C ASP A 340 -0.02 19.49 3.93
N ILE A 341 -0.69 18.74 4.82
CA ILE A 341 -0.23 17.43 5.32
C ILE A 341 -1.05 16.34 4.63
N GLU A 342 -0.44 15.65 3.66
CA GLU A 342 -1.08 14.53 2.97
C GLU A 342 -0.67 13.18 3.56
N VAL A 343 -1.66 12.43 4.07
CA VAL A 343 -1.46 11.05 4.53
C VAL A 343 -2.17 10.10 3.56
N PRO A 344 -1.45 9.17 2.89
CA PRO A 344 -2.01 8.30 1.85
C PRO A 344 -2.75 7.07 2.42
N ILE A 345 -3.50 7.27 3.51
CA ILE A 345 -4.21 6.22 4.23
C ILE A 345 -5.68 6.62 4.35
N LYS A 346 -6.60 5.68 4.10
CA LYS A 346 -8.04 5.88 4.30
C LYS A 346 -8.66 4.65 4.93
N GLN A 347 -9.14 4.79 6.16
CA GLN A 347 -9.87 3.73 6.84
C GLN A 347 -11.28 3.58 6.27
N LEU A 348 -11.68 2.35 5.96
CA LEU A 348 -13.01 2.00 5.47
C LEU A 348 -13.91 1.47 6.60
N SER A 349 -13.33 0.75 7.56
CA SER A 349 -14.02 0.18 8.72
C SER A 349 -13.06 -0.04 9.88
N GLY A 350 -13.59 -0.48 11.03
CA GLY A 350 -12.81 -0.71 12.25
C GLY A 350 -13.10 0.30 13.35
N LYS A 351 -12.33 0.23 14.44
CA LYS A 351 -12.41 1.19 15.55
C LYS A 351 -11.11 1.99 15.62
N THR A 352 -11.24 3.27 15.95
CA THR A 352 -10.11 4.19 16.09
C THR A 352 -10.25 4.92 17.41
N ASP A 353 -9.16 5.01 18.17
CA ASP A 353 -9.00 5.93 19.30
C ASP A 353 -7.90 6.91 18.93
N GLY A 354 -8.30 8.12 18.52
CA GLY A 354 -7.45 9.13 17.94
C GLY A 354 -7.31 10.36 18.82
N LYS A 355 -6.06 10.79 19.01
CA LYS A 355 -5.71 12.08 19.59
C LYS A 355 -4.83 12.84 18.61
N LEU A 356 -5.22 14.06 18.25
CA LEU A 356 -4.48 14.92 17.34
C LEU A 356 -4.34 16.31 17.97
N ALA A 357 -3.12 16.69 18.29
CA ALA A 357 -2.76 18.04 18.69
C ALA A 357 -2.26 18.81 17.46
N LEU A 358 -2.86 19.96 17.19
CA LEU A 358 -2.38 20.94 16.21
C LEU A 358 -1.92 22.17 16.97
N ASP A 359 -0.69 22.63 16.72
CA ASP A 359 -0.19 23.90 17.21
C ASP A 359 0.08 24.81 16.01
N ILE A 360 -0.70 25.89 15.92
CA ILE A 360 -0.74 26.84 14.81
C ILE A 360 -0.21 28.18 15.33
N LYS A 361 0.96 28.59 14.88
CA LYS A 361 1.51 29.92 15.16
C LYS A 361 0.98 30.91 14.14
N PHE A 362 0.66 32.12 14.56
CA PHE A 362 0.08 33.11 13.66
C PHE A 362 1.13 33.92 12.88
N ASP A 363 2.29 34.19 13.47
CA ASP A 363 3.37 34.94 12.82
C ASP A 363 4.79 34.41 13.15
N PRO A 364 5.52 33.83 12.17
CA PRO A 364 5.02 33.44 10.85
C PRO A 364 4.02 32.29 10.98
N LEU A 365 3.11 32.17 10.00
CA LEU A 365 2.15 31.06 9.95
C LEU A 365 2.88 29.72 9.83
N ASP A 366 2.84 28.92 10.91
CA ASP A 366 3.50 27.61 11.00
C ASP A 366 2.58 26.64 11.74
N VAL A 367 2.44 25.42 11.21
CA VAL A 367 1.55 24.39 11.76
C VAL A 367 2.33 23.14 12.09
N THR A 368 2.30 22.75 13.37
CA THR A 368 2.86 21.47 13.83
C THR A 368 1.75 20.52 14.25
N ALA A 369 1.72 19.33 13.66
CA ALA A 369 0.73 18.30 13.96
C ALA A 369 1.36 17.16 14.76
N LYS A 370 0.78 16.80 15.91
CA LYS A 370 1.19 15.64 16.71
C LYS A 370 -0.01 14.74 16.96
N GLY A 371 0.04 13.52 16.42
CA GLY A 371 -1.07 12.58 16.49
C GLY A 371 -0.67 11.26 17.14
N LYS A 372 -1.59 10.66 17.88
CA LYS A 372 -1.52 9.26 18.31
C LYS A 372 -2.86 8.61 18.01
N PHE A 373 -2.84 7.55 17.20
CA PHE A 373 -4.04 6.85 16.79
C PHE A 373 -3.87 5.35 17.05
N LYS A 374 -4.84 4.76 17.73
CA LYS A 374 -4.92 3.31 17.93
C LYS A 374 -6.05 2.78 17.09
N ILE A 375 -5.72 1.91 16.14
CA ILE A 375 -6.66 1.26 15.24
C ILE A 375 -6.82 -0.19 15.69
N ASN A 376 -8.06 -0.67 15.75
CA ASN A 376 -8.38 -2.05 16.07
C ASN A 376 -9.41 -2.61 15.09
N GLY A 377 -8.99 -3.62 14.33
CA GLY A 377 -9.78 -4.28 13.31
C GLY A 377 -10.10 -3.43 12.09
N GLY A 378 -10.72 -4.07 11.10
CA GLY A 378 -11.33 -3.41 9.95
C GLY A 378 -10.46 -3.37 8.70
N GLN A 379 -10.90 -2.60 7.72
CA GLN A 379 -10.30 -2.49 6.41
C GLN A 379 -9.78 -1.07 6.17
N THR A 380 -8.58 -0.97 5.61
CA THR A 380 -7.92 0.31 5.31
C THR A 380 -7.36 0.29 3.89
N LEU A 381 -7.57 1.37 3.16
CA LEU A 381 -6.88 1.64 1.91
C LEU A 381 -5.54 2.31 2.21
N ILE A 382 -4.46 1.70 1.75
CA ILE A 382 -3.10 2.22 1.84
C ILE A 382 -2.61 2.39 0.41
N ALA A 383 -2.34 3.63 0.00
CA ALA A 383 -1.99 3.96 -1.39
C ALA A 383 -2.96 3.37 -2.45
N GLY A 384 -4.24 3.24 -2.10
CA GLY A 384 -5.29 2.69 -2.97
C GLY A 384 -5.49 1.16 -2.89
N ALA A 385 -4.55 0.40 -2.32
CA ALA A 385 -4.70 -1.03 -2.09
C ALA A 385 -5.40 -1.32 -0.76
N LYS A 386 -6.20 -2.39 -0.72
CA LYS A 386 -7.07 -2.73 0.41
C LYS A 386 -6.40 -3.73 1.35
N PHE A 387 -6.21 -3.33 2.61
CA PHE A 387 -5.62 -4.17 3.65
C PHE A 387 -6.62 -4.41 4.78
N ASN A 388 -6.62 -5.63 5.29
CA ASN A 388 -7.22 -5.99 6.57
C ASN A 388 -6.21 -5.63 7.67
N VAL A 389 -6.65 -4.86 8.66
CA VAL A 389 -5.82 -4.39 9.78
C VAL A 389 -6.24 -5.09 11.06
N GLY A 390 -5.31 -5.82 11.70
CA GLY A 390 -5.54 -6.41 13.02
C GLY A 390 -5.53 -5.34 14.11
N THR A 391 -4.36 -4.80 14.40
CA THR A 391 -4.21 -3.60 15.26
C THR A 391 -3.11 -2.72 14.70
N ALA A 392 -3.22 -1.40 14.86
CA ALA A 392 -2.13 -0.49 14.52
C ALA A 392 -2.03 0.68 15.50
N ASP A 393 -0.83 0.95 16.01
CA ASP A 393 -0.49 2.18 16.70
C ASP A 393 0.20 3.12 15.70
N VAL A 394 -0.37 4.30 15.49
CA VAL A 394 0.12 5.31 14.55
C VAL A 394 0.51 6.56 15.34
N GLU A 395 1.75 7.00 15.19
CA GLU A 395 2.25 8.26 15.74
C GLU A 395 2.63 9.22 14.61
N LEU A 396 2.00 10.39 14.59
CA LEU A 396 2.34 11.50 13.71
C LEU A 396 3.15 12.52 14.51
N ALA A 397 4.34 12.88 14.04
CA ALA A 397 5.17 13.93 14.61
C ALA A 397 5.59 14.90 13.50
N SER A 398 4.82 15.98 13.36
CA SER A 398 4.82 16.92 12.24
C SER A 398 4.61 16.19 10.91
N LYS A 399 5.69 15.89 10.19
CA LYS A 399 5.65 15.22 8.88
C LYS A 399 6.31 13.84 8.90
N LYS A 400 6.56 13.29 10.09
CA LYS A 400 7.06 11.92 10.27
C LYS A 400 5.94 11.04 10.80
N LEU A 401 5.69 9.92 10.12
CA LEU A 401 4.68 8.96 10.51
C LEU A 401 5.36 7.66 10.96
N LYS A 402 5.12 7.25 12.20
CA LYS A 402 5.53 5.94 12.71
C LYS A 402 4.30 5.06 12.87
N ILE A 403 4.35 3.85 12.35
CA ILE A 403 3.24 2.89 12.44
C ILE A 403 3.80 1.59 13.00
N SER A 404 3.12 1.03 14.00
CA SER A 404 3.34 -0.32 14.48
C SER A 404 2.05 -1.10 14.27
N ALA A 405 2.00 -1.88 13.20
CA ALA A 405 0.86 -2.69 12.81
C ALA A 405 1.10 -4.16 13.16
N LYS A 406 0.05 -4.86 13.56
CA LYS A 406 0.05 -6.31 13.81
C LYS A 406 -1.06 -7.00 13.05
N ASN A 407 -0.78 -8.23 12.62
CA ASN A 407 -1.67 -9.09 11.86
C ASN A 407 -2.39 -8.32 10.73
N THR A 408 -1.62 -7.52 9.98
CA THR A 408 -2.12 -6.64 8.93
C THR A 408 -1.69 -7.20 7.57
N GLY A 409 -2.60 -7.23 6.61
CA GLY A 409 -2.29 -7.76 5.28
C GLY A 409 -3.50 -7.93 4.37
N MET A 410 -3.43 -8.91 3.48
CA MET A 410 -4.49 -9.30 2.54
C MET A 410 -4.86 -10.78 2.75
N ASP A 411 -5.77 -11.33 1.96
CA ASP A 411 -6.25 -12.71 2.16
C ASP A 411 -5.13 -13.76 1.99
N PHE A 412 -4.13 -13.46 1.16
CA PHE A 412 -2.98 -14.33 0.88
C PHE A 412 -1.74 -14.01 1.73
N PHE A 413 -1.72 -12.92 2.50
CA PHE A 413 -0.56 -12.56 3.33
C PHE A 413 -0.95 -11.80 4.61
N SER A 414 -0.25 -12.04 5.71
CA SER A 414 -0.35 -11.19 6.92
C SER A 414 1.03 -10.95 7.53
N ALA A 415 1.21 -9.76 8.12
CA ALA A 415 2.47 -9.35 8.71
C ALA A 415 2.27 -8.45 9.94
N ASP A 416 3.29 -8.44 10.78
CA ASP A 416 3.52 -7.45 11.82
C ASP A 416 4.60 -6.49 11.30
N ALA A 417 4.31 -5.18 11.25
CA ALA A 417 5.14 -4.21 10.55
C ALA A 417 5.36 -2.94 11.39
N ALA A 418 6.61 -2.54 11.52
CA ALA A 418 7.05 -1.24 11.99
C ALA A 418 7.45 -0.38 10.79
N VAL A 419 6.68 0.68 10.52
CA VAL A 419 6.86 1.59 9.39
C VAL A 419 7.32 2.95 9.90
N ASN A 420 8.33 3.54 9.27
CA ASN A 420 8.72 4.92 9.48
C ASN A 420 8.67 5.66 8.14
N LEU A 421 7.69 6.55 7.95
CA LEU A 421 7.54 7.36 6.74
C LEU A 421 7.93 8.82 7.00
N ASP A 422 8.60 9.40 6.03
CA ASP A 422 8.82 10.84 5.87
C ASP A 422 7.80 11.35 4.84
N LEU A 423 6.82 12.14 5.30
CA LEU A 423 5.73 12.65 4.45
C LEU A 423 6.19 13.80 3.53
N ASP A 424 7.33 14.45 3.78
CA ASP A 424 7.90 15.42 2.83
C ASP A 424 8.55 14.69 1.65
N LYS A 425 9.25 13.59 1.94
CA LYS A 425 9.90 12.77 0.91
C LYS A 425 8.95 11.76 0.28
N LEU A 426 7.79 11.54 0.89
CA LEU A 426 6.83 10.51 0.49
C LEU A 426 7.47 9.11 0.42
N ALA A 427 8.37 8.82 1.36
CA ALA A 427 9.16 7.59 1.38
C ALA A 427 9.50 7.14 2.81
N GLY A 428 9.86 5.87 2.98
CA GLY A 428 10.22 5.35 4.30
C GLY A 428 10.63 3.88 4.34
N ASP A 429 10.98 3.44 5.55
CA ASP A 429 11.43 2.08 5.82
C ASP A 429 10.33 1.28 6.53
N ILE A 430 10.23 0.01 6.17
CA ILE A 430 9.34 -0.98 6.77
C ILE A 430 10.18 -2.14 7.28
N ASN A 431 10.06 -2.48 8.56
CA ASN A 431 10.70 -3.66 9.14
C ASN A 431 9.65 -4.47 9.90
N GLY A 432 9.76 -5.79 9.92
CA GLY A 432 8.83 -6.60 10.68
C GLY A 432 8.95 -8.08 10.42
N THR A 433 7.82 -8.78 10.57
CA THR A 433 7.70 -10.22 10.40
C THR A 433 6.49 -10.54 9.55
N ILE A 434 6.68 -11.25 8.44
CA ILE A 434 5.59 -11.89 7.71
C ILE A 434 5.16 -13.07 8.57
N ASN A 435 3.89 -13.11 8.98
CA ASN A 435 3.33 -14.20 9.80
C ASN A 435 2.91 -15.38 8.93
N LYS A 436 2.34 -15.07 7.76
CA LYS A 436 1.88 -16.04 6.78
C LYS A 436 1.90 -15.42 5.39
N LEU A 437 2.40 -16.15 4.41
CA LEU A 437 2.18 -15.85 2.99
C LEU A 437 1.85 -17.16 2.28
N ASN A 438 0.73 -17.18 1.57
CA ASN A 438 0.31 -18.33 0.80
C ASN A 438 -0.21 -17.88 -0.57
N LEU A 439 0.63 -18.04 -1.59
CA LEU A 439 0.29 -17.76 -2.98
C LEU A 439 -0.01 -19.07 -3.69
N THR A 440 -1.23 -19.19 -4.19
CA THR A 440 -1.71 -20.35 -4.94
C THR A 440 -2.32 -19.90 -6.27
N PHE A 441 -2.21 -20.75 -7.29
CA PHE A 441 -2.90 -20.55 -8.57
C PHE A 441 -3.64 -21.83 -8.94
N GLY A 442 -4.97 -21.76 -8.97
CA GLY A 442 -5.81 -22.96 -9.01
C GLY A 442 -5.55 -23.86 -7.79
N LYS A 443 -5.20 -25.13 -8.03
CA LYS A 443 -4.82 -26.10 -6.98
C LYS A 443 -3.33 -26.08 -6.63
N ASN A 444 -2.50 -25.36 -7.40
CA ASN A 444 -1.05 -25.43 -7.27
C ASN A 444 -0.53 -24.37 -6.28
N GLU A 445 0.29 -24.81 -5.33
CA GLU A 445 1.00 -23.92 -4.40
C GLU A 445 2.25 -23.33 -5.07
N ILE A 446 2.29 -22.00 -5.23
CA ILE A 446 3.42 -21.30 -5.87
C ILE A 446 4.48 -20.95 -4.84
N LEU A 447 4.05 -20.31 -3.75
CA LEU A 447 4.95 -19.79 -2.72
C LEU A 447 4.24 -19.83 -1.37
N LYS A 448 4.93 -20.41 -0.37
CA LYS A 448 4.39 -20.59 0.98
C LYS A 448 5.46 -20.24 2.00
N LEU A 449 5.25 -19.16 2.74
CA LEU A 449 6.10 -18.74 3.85
C LEU A 449 5.31 -18.81 5.15
N GLY A 450 5.97 -19.37 6.17
CA GLY A 450 5.56 -19.19 7.55
C GLY A 450 6.10 -17.87 8.11
N THR A 451 6.42 -17.90 9.40
CA THR A 451 6.96 -16.74 10.11
C THR A 451 8.39 -16.41 9.66
N VAL A 452 8.59 -15.28 8.96
CA VAL A 452 9.91 -14.84 8.50
C VAL A 452 10.10 -13.33 8.70
N PRO A 453 11.30 -12.86 9.08
CA PRO A 453 11.58 -11.43 9.13
C PRO A 453 11.53 -10.82 7.73
N PHE A 454 11.03 -9.59 7.63
CA PHE A 454 11.01 -8.83 6.39
C PHE A 454 11.49 -7.39 6.61
N ALA A 455 12.16 -6.86 5.60
CA ALA A 455 12.60 -5.48 5.56
C ALA A 455 12.35 -4.96 4.15
N ALA A 456 11.75 -3.78 4.04
CA ALA A 456 11.40 -3.16 2.77
C ALA A 456 11.51 -1.63 2.83
N LYS A 457 11.66 -1.01 1.66
CA LYS A 457 11.61 0.44 1.46
C LYS A 457 10.42 0.79 0.60
N LEU A 458 9.66 1.79 1.04
CA LEU A 458 8.47 2.28 0.37
C LEU A 458 8.74 3.69 -0.18
N ASP A 459 8.35 3.93 -1.43
CA ASP A 459 8.45 5.24 -2.09
C ASP A 459 7.17 5.49 -2.91
N PHE A 460 6.45 6.56 -2.55
CA PHE A 460 5.25 7.04 -3.24
C PHE A 460 5.41 8.50 -3.69
N SER A 461 6.64 8.98 -3.85
CA SER A 461 6.95 10.32 -4.37
C SER A 461 6.67 10.47 -5.88
N GLY A 462 6.69 9.35 -6.61
CA GLY A 462 6.40 9.29 -8.04
C GLY A 462 4.93 9.03 -8.38
N LYS A 463 4.64 8.91 -9.68
CA LYS A 463 3.31 8.49 -10.17
C LYS A 463 2.97 7.05 -9.77
N ASP A 464 3.98 6.21 -9.68
CA ASP A 464 3.87 4.80 -9.33
C ASP A 464 4.45 4.59 -7.93
N THR A 465 3.77 3.80 -7.09
CA THR A 465 4.28 3.42 -5.77
C THR A 465 5.29 2.28 -5.91
N LYS A 466 6.48 2.44 -5.33
CA LYS A 466 7.55 1.44 -5.35
C LYS A 466 7.73 0.84 -3.95
N LEU A 467 7.91 -0.47 -3.90
CA LEU A 467 8.20 -1.23 -2.70
C LEU A 467 9.37 -2.17 -2.97
N ASP A 468 10.53 -1.87 -2.41
CA ASP A 468 11.75 -2.67 -2.54
C ASP A 468 11.94 -3.51 -1.27
N ILE A 469 11.72 -4.82 -1.37
CA ILE A 469 11.92 -5.77 -0.29
C ILE A 469 13.36 -6.29 -0.35
N ALA A 470 14.08 -6.26 0.76
CA ALA A 470 15.45 -6.75 0.87
C ALA A 470 15.54 -8.17 1.45
N SER A 471 14.57 -8.57 2.28
CA SER A 471 14.52 -9.86 2.99
C SER A 471 13.08 -10.36 3.09
N PRO A 472 12.80 -11.67 2.92
CA PRO A 472 13.73 -12.79 2.78
C PRO A 472 14.37 -12.92 1.38
N ALA A 473 13.89 -12.17 0.40
CA ALA A 473 14.43 -12.12 -0.95
C ALA A 473 14.43 -10.67 -1.45
N ALA A 474 15.42 -10.33 -2.29
CA ALA A 474 15.43 -9.07 -3.01
C ALA A 474 14.29 -9.06 -4.04
N LEU A 475 13.29 -8.19 -3.85
CA LEU A 475 12.12 -8.09 -4.69
C LEU A 475 11.74 -6.63 -4.88
N GLY A 476 11.68 -6.16 -6.11
CA GLY A 476 11.16 -4.83 -6.46
C GLY A 476 9.71 -4.94 -6.90
N LEU A 477 8.84 -4.17 -6.27
CA LEU A 477 7.42 -4.09 -6.63
C LEU A 477 7.10 -2.66 -7.06
N LYS A 478 6.35 -2.52 -8.14
CA LYS A 478 5.90 -1.23 -8.66
C LYS A 478 4.41 -1.29 -8.94
N PHE A 479 3.64 -0.37 -8.36
CA PHE A 479 2.19 -0.31 -8.48
C PHE A 479 1.76 1.00 -9.14
N GLY A 480 0.95 0.91 -10.19
CA GLY A 480 0.58 2.07 -11.01
C GLY A 480 -0.38 1.71 -12.14
N ALA A 481 -0.28 2.39 -13.28
CA ALA A 481 -1.10 2.07 -14.46
C ALA A 481 -0.81 0.66 -15.02
N GLN A 482 0.42 0.18 -14.81
CA GLN A 482 0.83 -1.20 -15.01
C GLN A 482 1.68 -1.60 -13.80
N ASN A 483 1.32 -2.71 -13.17
CA ASN A 483 2.05 -3.26 -12.05
C ASN A 483 3.23 -4.10 -12.56
N GLU A 484 4.33 -4.06 -11.82
CA GLU A 484 5.56 -4.80 -12.13
C GLU A 484 6.11 -5.46 -10.86
N ILE A 485 6.51 -6.73 -10.99
CA ILE A 485 7.17 -7.51 -9.95
C ILE A 485 8.50 -7.98 -10.52
N ASN A 486 9.59 -7.41 -10.02
CA ASN A 486 10.93 -7.75 -10.44
C ASN A 486 11.64 -8.53 -9.33
N LEU A 487 11.97 -9.79 -9.62
CA LEU A 487 12.75 -10.69 -8.78
C LEU A 487 14.08 -10.97 -9.49
N PRO A 488 15.17 -10.28 -9.13
CA PRO A 488 16.46 -10.46 -9.81
C PRO A 488 17.04 -11.88 -9.69
N GLY A 489 16.64 -12.65 -8.67
CA GLY A 489 17.10 -14.02 -8.46
C GLY A 489 16.12 -14.84 -7.63
N VAL A 490 15.75 -16.02 -8.10
CA VAL A 490 14.80 -16.94 -7.43
C VAL A 490 15.43 -17.78 -6.32
N LYS A 491 16.76 -17.82 -6.22
CA LYS A 491 17.51 -18.73 -5.33
C LYS A 491 17.10 -18.62 -3.86
N SER A 492 16.87 -17.40 -3.38
CA SER A 492 16.42 -17.13 -2.00
C SER A 492 14.98 -17.57 -1.73
N LEU A 493 14.17 -17.77 -2.78
CA LEU A 493 12.80 -18.26 -2.67
C LEU A 493 12.68 -19.79 -2.76
N LEU A 494 13.75 -20.50 -3.16
CA LEU A 494 13.74 -21.97 -3.28
C LEU A 494 13.24 -22.69 -2.02
N PRO A 495 13.63 -22.31 -0.78
CA PRO A 495 13.12 -22.98 0.42
C PRO A 495 11.59 -22.93 0.52
N TYR A 496 10.99 -21.88 -0.04
CA TYR A 496 9.59 -21.48 0.15
C TYR A 496 8.69 -21.74 -1.06
N SER A 497 9.25 -22.13 -2.22
CA SER A 497 8.48 -22.32 -3.46
C SER A 497 8.39 -23.81 -3.85
N PRO A 498 7.25 -24.46 -3.62
CA PRO A 498 7.00 -25.82 -4.13
C PRO A 498 7.12 -25.89 -5.65
N LEU A 499 6.66 -24.85 -6.36
CA LEU A 499 6.74 -24.77 -7.82
C LEU A 499 8.18 -24.81 -8.34
N LEU A 500 9.08 -23.98 -7.79
CA LEU A 500 10.48 -23.98 -8.22
C LEU A 500 11.14 -25.34 -7.97
N LYS A 501 10.83 -25.99 -6.84
CA LYS A 501 11.31 -27.35 -6.54
C LYS A 501 10.77 -28.38 -7.52
N SER A 502 9.48 -28.35 -7.84
CA SER A 502 8.87 -29.32 -8.78
C SER A 502 9.39 -29.17 -10.21
N LEU A 503 9.74 -27.94 -10.60
CA LEU A 503 10.34 -27.65 -11.90
C LEU A 503 11.87 -27.80 -11.90
N GLN A 504 12.47 -28.19 -10.77
CA GLN A 504 13.92 -28.30 -10.57
C GLN A 504 14.68 -27.02 -10.98
N ILE A 505 14.05 -25.86 -10.81
CA ILE A 505 14.66 -24.56 -11.09
C ILE A 505 15.57 -24.19 -9.92
N SER A 506 16.83 -23.84 -10.21
CA SER A 506 17.84 -23.51 -9.18
C SER A 506 18.24 -22.03 -9.18
N GLU A 507 18.24 -21.37 -10.34
CA GLU A 507 18.64 -19.98 -10.51
C GLU A 507 17.81 -19.33 -11.64
N GLY A 508 17.89 -18.00 -11.75
CA GLY A 508 17.19 -17.20 -12.74
C GLY A 508 16.51 -15.97 -12.13
N GLY A 509 16.31 -14.94 -12.95
CA GLY A 509 15.53 -13.75 -12.62
C GLY A 509 14.14 -13.82 -13.23
N VAL A 510 13.16 -13.15 -12.62
CA VAL A 510 11.79 -13.10 -13.12
C VAL A 510 11.28 -11.67 -13.06
N ASN A 511 10.79 -11.17 -14.19
CA ASN A 511 10.04 -9.92 -14.24
C ASN A 511 8.60 -10.21 -14.66
N ILE A 512 7.62 -9.75 -13.89
CA ILE A 512 6.19 -9.97 -14.13
C ILE A 512 5.52 -8.62 -14.33
N LYS A 513 4.81 -8.46 -15.44
CA LYS A 513 4.00 -7.28 -15.75
C LYS A 513 2.53 -7.66 -15.76
N THR A 514 1.69 -6.85 -15.14
CA THR A 514 0.24 -7.07 -15.10
C THR A 514 -0.54 -5.79 -14.84
N LYS A 515 -1.79 -5.71 -15.32
CA LYS A 515 -2.70 -4.59 -15.00
C LYS A 515 -3.70 -4.95 -13.90
N ASP A 516 -4.06 -6.23 -13.79
CA ASP A 516 -5.20 -6.74 -13.02
C ASP A 516 -4.84 -7.92 -12.10
N PHE A 517 -3.60 -8.42 -12.17
CA PHE A 517 -3.15 -9.68 -11.54
C PHE A 517 -3.91 -10.94 -12.02
N GLU A 518 -4.70 -10.82 -13.09
CA GLU A 518 -5.36 -11.94 -13.77
C GLU A 518 -4.61 -12.33 -15.05
N ASN A 519 -4.12 -11.32 -15.79
CA ASN A 519 -3.31 -11.46 -16.98
C ASN A 519 -1.86 -11.08 -16.65
N LEU A 520 -0.97 -12.06 -16.69
CA LEU A 520 0.44 -11.90 -16.34
C LEU A 520 1.29 -12.11 -17.58
N SER A 521 2.20 -11.18 -17.86
CA SER A 521 3.29 -11.38 -18.81
C SER A 521 4.60 -11.50 -18.02
N ILE A 522 5.26 -12.64 -18.17
CA ILE A 522 6.40 -13.04 -17.35
C ILE A 522 7.62 -13.20 -18.26
N GLU A 523 8.67 -12.47 -17.95
CA GLU A 523 10.00 -12.61 -18.55
C GLU A 523 10.91 -13.30 -17.52
N ALA A 524 11.22 -14.58 -17.75
CA ALA A 524 12.15 -15.33 -16.91
C ALA A 524 13.52 -15.36 -17.59
N ASN A 525 14.54 -14.79 -16.97
CA ASN A 525 15.87 -14.60 -17.55
C ASN A 525 16.88 -15.55 -16.92
N ASP A 526 17.72 -16.17 -17.74
CA ASP A 526 18.83 -17.05 -17.34
C ASP A 526 18.40 -18.12 -16.32
N VAL A 527 17.25 -18.74 -16.57
CA VAL A 527 16.68 -19.78 -15.72
C VAL A 527 17.52 -21.04 -15.85
N LYS A 528 17.99 -21.59 -14.72
CA LYS A 528 18.69 -22.88 -14.68
C LYS A 528 17.77 -23.96 -14.16
N PHE A 529 17.70 -25.07 -14.87
CA PHE A 529 16.77 -26.17 -14.62
C PHE A 529 17.40 -27.52 -15.02
N GLU A 530 16.79 -28.63 -14.59
CA GLU A 530 17.18 -29.99 -14.99
C GLU A 530 16.12 -30.59 -15.91
N THR A 531 16.54 -31.15 -17.05
CA THR A 531 15.63 -31.81 -18.01
C THR A 531 16.28 -33.06 -18.62
N PRO A 532 15.48 -33.98 -19.17
CA PRO A 532 15.99 -35.09 -19.99
C PRO A 532 16.41 -34.68 -21.41
N LEU A 533 16.52 -33.37 -21.71
CA LEU A 533 16.81 -32.84 -23.03
C LEU A 533 18.31 -32.50 -23.18
N PHE A 534 18.84 -32.70 -24.38
CA PHE A 534 20.22 -32.45 -24.74
C PHE A 534 20.30 -31.57 -25.99
N LYS A 535 21.30 -30.71 -26.05
CA LYS A 535 21.63 -29.94 -27.25
C LYS A 535 22.31 -30.84 -28.29
N LYS A 536 22.36 -30.37 -29.54
CA LYS A 536 23.00 -31.10 -30.65
C LYS A 536 24.50 -31.38 -30.47
N ASP A 537 25.17 -30.62 -29.61
CA ASP A 537 26.57 -30.86 -29.23
C ASP A 537 26.74 -31.93 -28.14
N GLY A 538 25.64 -32.49 -27.63
CA GLY A 538 25.61 -33.49 -26.57
C GLY A 538 25.61 -32.91 -25.14
N SER A 539 25.64 -31.58 -24.97
CA SER A 539 25.53 -30.96 -23.65
C SER A 539 24.07 -30.96 -23.14
N PRO A 540 23.83 -31.04 -21.81
CA PRO A 540 22.48 -30.97 -21.26
C PRO A 540 21.81 -29.61 -21.54
N TYR A 541 20.53 -29.62 -21.91
CA TYR A 541 19.71 -28.42 -21.98
C TYR A 541 19.23 -28.04 -20.57
N GLY A 542 20.11 -27.35 -19.84
CA GLY A 542 19.90 -26.99 -18.43
C GLY A 542 19.76 -25.50 -18.15
N ALA A 543 19.73 -24.65 -19.17
CA ALA A 543 19.53 -23.22 -18.99
C ALA A 543 18.93 -22.54 -20.22
N ASP A 544 17.96 -21.65 -19.99
CA ASP A 544 17.38 -20.76 -21.02
C ASP A 544 16.62 -19.59 -20.36
N SER A 545 16.19 -18.62 -21.16
CA SER A 545 15.24 -17.59 -20.80
C SER A 545 13.87 -17.87 -21.45
N PHE A 546 12.79 -17.46 -20.79
CA PHE A 546 11.43 -17.70 -21.27
C PHE A 546 10.60 -16.42 -21.26
N VAL A 547 9.74 -16.29 -22.26
CA VAL A 547 8.60 -15.38 -22.23
C VAL A 547 7.35 -16.23 -22.02
N ILE A 548 6.59 -15.93 -20.97
CA ILE A 548 5.44 -16.72 -20.53
C ILE A 548 4.26 -15.78 -20.32
N ASP A 549 3.14 -16.09 -20.95
CA ASP A 549 1.87 -15.40 -20.74
C ASP A 549 0.91 -16.31 -19.96
N VAL A 550 0.32 -15.77 -18.89
CA VAL A 550 -0.61 -16.50 -18.00
C VAL A 550 -1.94 -15.73 -17.95
N ASN A 551 -3.05 -16.46 -18.07
CA ASN A 551 -4.39 -15.93 -17.90
C ASN A 551 -5.34 -17.02 -17.36
N ALA A 552 -6.63 -16.71 -17.22
CA ALA A 552 -7.63 -17.64 -16.70
C ALA A 552 -7.78 -18.96 -17.49
N LYS A 553 -7.36 -19.01 -18.77
CA LYS A 553 -7.41 -20.23 -19.60
C LYS A 553 -6.19 -21.13 -19.43
N GLY A 554 -5.11 -20.61 -18.84
CA GLY A 554 -3.86 -21.34 -18.66
C GLY A 554 -2.62 -20.49 -18.95
N ALA A 555 -1.54 -21.15 -19.36
CA ALA A 555 -0.25 -20.51 -19.62
C ALA A 555 0.33 -20.93 -20.97
N THR A 556 1.00 -20.02 -21.66
CA THR A 556 1.80 -20.32 -22.86
C THR A 556 3.18 -19.75 -22.68
N GLY A 557 4.22 -20.48 -23.05
CA GLY A 557 5.59 -19.98 -22.96
C GLY A 557 6.47 -20.42 -24.11
N LYS A 558 7.50 -19.61 -24.37
CA LYS A 558 8.50 -19.85 -25.41
C LYS A 558 9.88 -19.57 -24.84
N SER A 559 10.82 -20.49 -25.08
CA SER A 559 12.22 -20.26 -24.79
C SER A 559 12.80 -19.22 -25.75
N LYS A 560 13.79 -18.47 -25.31
CA LYS A 560 14.44 -17.44 -26.12
C LYS A 560 15.33 -18.06 -27.20
N SER A 561 15.85 -19.27 -26.95
CA SER A 561 16.50 -20.10 -27.98
C SER A 561 15.54 -20.54 -29.10
N GLY A 562 14.23 -20.66 -28.81
CA GLY A 562 13.25 -21.28 -29.71
C GLY A 562 13.20 -22.81 -29.65
N GLU A 563 14.10 -23.42 -28.86
CA GLU A 563 14.27 -24.87 -28.71
C GLU A 563 13.12 -25.53 -27.93
N LEU A 564 12.43 -24.79 -27.04
CA LEU A 564 11.32 -25.31 -26.24
C LEU A 564 10.17 -24.32 -26.16
N ASN A 565 8.98 -24.75 -26.56
CA ASN A 565 7.74 -24.01 -26.33
C ASN A 565 6.75 -24.89 -25.56
N PHE A 566 5.85 -24.27 -24.81
CA PHE A 566 4.84 -24.99 -24.06
C PHE A 566 3.50 -24.26 -24.02
N LYS A 567 2.45 -25.05 -23.81
CA LYS A 567 1.09 -24.57 -23.56
C LYS A 567 0.44 -25.46 -22.50
N ILE A 568 -0.08 -24.83 -21.46
CA ILE A 568 -0.74 -25.48 -20.33
C ILE A 568 -2.18 -24.97 -20.31
N SER A 569 -3.15 -25.87 -20.45
CA SER A 569 -4.57 -25.52 -20.42
C SER A 569 -5.43 -26.72 -20.03
N GLY A 570 -6.41 -26.53 -19.14
CA GLY A 570 -7.38 -27.57 -18.80
C GLY A 570 -6.79 -28.85 -18.19
N GLY A 571 -5.67 -28.76 -17.45
CA GLY A 571 -4.97 -29.92 -16.87
C GLY A 571 -4.04 -30.66 -17.84
N LYS A 572 -3.93 -30.18 -19.09
CA LYS A 572 -3.04 -30.72 -20.12
C LYS A 572 -1.84 -29.81 -20.33
N THR A 573 -0.66 -30.42 -20.49
CA THR A 573 0.59 -29.76 -20.87
C THR A 573 1.02 -30.22 -22.25
N GLU A 574 1.09 -29.30 -23.20
CA GLU A 574 1.59 -29.50 -24.56
C GLU A 574 3.01 -28.92 -24.64
N LEU A 575 4.00 -29.73 -25.04
CA LEU A 575 5.39 -29.34 -25.22
C LEU A 575 5.79 -29.43 -26.71
N PHE A 576 6.47 -28.42 -27.22
CA PHE A 576 7.03 -28.42 -28.56
C PHE A 576 8.54 -28.26 -28.46
N ILE A 577 9.25 -29.32 -28.83
CA ILE A 577 10.70 -29.45 -28.74
C ILE A 577 11.28 -29.34 -30.16
N ASN A 578 12.18 -28.40 -30.38
CA ASN A 578 12.85 -28.21 -31.66
C ASN A 578 14.36 -28.28 -31.44
N GLU A 579 15.06 -29.03 -32.30
CA GLU A 579 16.53 -29.09 -32.31
C GLU A 579 17.18 -29.55 -30.99
N LEU A 580 16.42 -30.16 -30.07
CA LEU A 580 16.93 -30.81 -28.86
C LEU A 580 16.70 -32.32 -28.94
N ASP A 581 17.64 -33.10 -28.42
CA ASP A 581 17.56 -34.55 -28.34
C ASP A 581 16.94 -34.98 -27.00
N LEU A 582 16.04 -35.96 -27.03
CA LEU A 582 15.35 -36.46 -25.84
C LEU A 582 15.99 -37.77 -25.37
N ALA A 583 16.36 -37.85 -24.10
CA ALA A 583 16.85 -39.07 -23.50
C ALA A 583 15.81 -39.71 -22.58
N LEU A 584 15.46 -40.97 -22.84
CA LEU A 584 14.50 -41.76 -22.06
C LEU A 584 15.17 -42.96 -21.38
N ASN A 585 14.69 -43.24 -20.17
CA ASN A 585 14.97 -44.47 -19.41
C ASN A 585 13.66 -45.26 -19.28
N GLY A 586 13.68 -46.58 -19.45
CA GLY A 586 12.48 -47.42 -19.46
C GLY A 586 11.90 -47.76 -18.08
N ASP A 587 12.62 -47.45 -17.00
CA ASP A 587 12.17 -47.62 -15.61
C ASP A 587 11.39 -46.41 -15.05
N GLU A 588 11.22 -45.33 -15.82
CA GLU A 588 10.39 -44.21 -15.36
C GLU A 588 8.90 -44.57 -15.47
N ASN A 589 8.24 -44.75 -14.31
CA ASN A 589 6.79 -44.91 -14.22
C ASN A 589 6.08 -43.63 -14.71
N LEU A 590 5.80 -43.59 -16.02
CA LEU A 590 5.05 -42.52 -16.70
C LEU A 590 3.54 -42.53 -16.36
N THR A 591 3.07 -43.53 -15.60
CA THR A 591 1.66 -43.76 -15.24
C THR A 591 1.19 -43.05 -13.98
N ASP A 592 2.11 -42.58 -13.12
CA ASP A 592 1.77 -41.94 -11.82
C ASP A 592 1.67 -40.40 -11.90
N ARG A 593 1.60 -39.81 -13.10
CA ARG A 593 1.51 -38.35 -13.25
C ARG A 593 0.05 -37.89 -13.31
N GLU A 594 -0.33 -37.00 -12.39
CA GLU A 594 -1.70 -36.44 -12.29
C GLU A 594 -2.14 -35.61 -13.50
N ASN A 595 -1.21 -35.16 -14.36
CA ASN A 595 -1.50 -34.26 -15.48
C ASN A 595 -1.22 -34.94 -16.82
N ASP A 596 -2.10 -34.68 -17.80
CA ASP A 596 -1.92 -35.14 -19.16
C ASP A 596 -0.76 -34.39 -19.82
N ILE A 597 0.22 -35.14 -20.36
CA ILE A 597 1.37 -34.56 -21.05
C ILE A 597 1.31 -35.00 -22.50
N GLU A 598 1.45 -34.05 -23.41
CA GLU A 598 1.67 -34.27 -24.83
C GLU A 598 2.93 -33.53 -25.24
N PHE A 599 3.75 -34.16 -26.07
CA PHE A 599 4.92 -33.52 -26.63
C PHE A 599 5.06 -33.84 -28.12
N GLU A 600 5.55 -32.86 -28.86
CA GLU A 600 6.00 -33.01 -30.25
C GLU A 600 7.46 -32.58 -30.32
N ALA A 601 8.28 -33.40 -30.98
CA ALA A 601 9.68 -33.13 -31.21
C ALA A 601 9.97 -33.13 -32.71
N LYS A 602 10.70 -32.11 -33.17
CA LYS A 602 11.17 -31.96 -34.56
C LYS A 602 12.68 -31.81 -34.59
N ASP A 603 13.29 -32.38 -35.63
CA ASP A 603 14.73 -32.37 -35.82
C ASP A 603 15.45 -32.81 -34.54
N SER A 604 15.03 -33.94 -33.99
CA SER A 604 15.38 -34.41 -32.65
C SER A 604 15.73 -35.90 -32.69
N LYS A 605 16.82 -36.27 -32.00
CA LYS A 605 17.18 -37.67 -31.80
C LYS A 605 16.52 -38.19 -30.54
N LEU A 606 16.10 -39.45 -30.58
CA LEU A 606 15.63 -40.17 -29.39
C LEU A 606 16.73 -41.08 -28.87
N ILE A 607 17.19 -40.82 -27.65
CA ILE A 607 18.22 -41.59 -26.97
C ILE A 607 17.54 -42.55 -25.99
N LEU A 608 17.60 -43.84 -26.28
CA LEU A 608 17.05 -44.90 -25.43
C LEU A 608 18.19 -45.48 -24.59
N LYS A 609 18.32 -45.04 -23.33
CA LYS A 609 19.49 -45.40 -22.50
C LYS A 609 19.56 -46.90 -22.21
N ASP A 610 18.42 -47.54 -21.97
CA ASP A 610 18.34 -48.97 -21.67
C ASP A 610 18.83 -49.86 -22.83
N PHE A 611 18.63 -49.39 -24.07
CA PHE A 611 19.06 -50.07 -25.28
C PHE A 611 20.46 -49.61 -25.75
N ASN A 612 21.04 -48.61 -25.08
CA ASN A 612 22.22 -47.89 -25.55
C ASN A 612 22.08 -47.51 -27.05
N ALA A 613 20.89 -47.00 -27.40
CA ALA A 613 20.49 -46.76 -28.78
C ALA A 613 20.19 -45.27 -28.98
N THR A 614 20.56 -44.75 -30.15
CA THR A 614 20.22 -43.39 -30.59
C THR A 614 19.49 -43.50 -31.93
N LEU A 615 18.26 -42.99 -31.95
CA LEU A 615 17.39 -43.04 -33.12
C LEU A 615 17.34 -41.67 -33.78
N ASP A 616 17.80 -41.61 -35.03
CA ASP A 616 17.63 -40.43 -35.87
C ASP A 616 16.19 -40.40 -36.42
N LEU A 617 15.40 -39.43 -35.98
CA LEU A 617 13.99 -39.26 -36.32
C LEU A 617 13.77 -37.87 -36.93
N LEU A 618 12.91 -37.78 -37.95
CA LEU A 618 12.50 -36.50 -38.53
C LEU A 618 11.56 -35.75 -37.58
N ALA A 619 10.64 -36.49 -36.98
CA ALA A 619 9.73 -36.00 -35.95
C ALA A 619 9.23 -37.18 -35.11
N TYR A 620 8.83 -36.90 -33.89
CA TYR A 620 8.09 -37.84 -33.06
C TYR A 620 7.22 -37.11 -32.06
N SER A 621 6.16 -37.76 -31.61
CA SER A 621 5.23 -37.22 -30.62
C SER A 621 4.90 -38.27 -29.59
N GLY A 622 4.62 -37.84 -28.37
CA GLY A 622 4.17 -38.72 -27.31
C GLY A 622 3.06 -38.09 -26.49
N GLN A 623 2.17 -38.92 -25.99
CA GLN A 623 1.05 -38.52 -25.14
C GLN A 623 0.94 -39.48 -23.97
N SER A 624 0.79 -38.97 -22.75
CA SER A 624 0.37 -39.74 -21.58
C SER A 624 -0.94 -39.15 -21.05
N THR A 625 -2.03 -39.94 -21.12
CA THR A 625 -3.36 -39.52 -20.71
C THR A 625 -4.12 -40.68 -20.06
N GLY A 626 -4.57 -40.51 -18.82
CA GLY A 626 -5.37 -41.51 -18.10
C GLY A 626 -4.74 -42.90 -18.05
N GLY A 627 -3.43 -42.98 -17.78
CA GLY A 627 -2.67 -44.24 -17.73
C GLY A 627 -2.38 -44.88 -19.10
N THR A 628 -2.77 -44.22 -20.21
CA THR A 628 -2.42 -44.64 -21.57
C THR A 628 -1.29 -43.79 -22.12
N VAL A 629 -0.20 -44.44 -22.54
CA VAL A 629 0.91 -43.84 -23.26
C VAL A 629 0.76 -44.12 -24.75
N ARG A 630 0.83 -43.08 -25.58
CA ARG A 630 0.97 -43.17 -27.04
C ARG A 630 2.30 -42.56 -27.45
N PHE A 631 2.95 -43.14 -28.44
CA PHE A 631 4.16 -42.62 -29.01
C PHE A 631 4.18 -42.89 -30.52
N ASP A 632 4.37 -41.86 -31.32
CA ASP A 632 4.44 -41.93 -32.77
C ASP A 632 5.78 -41.35 -33.22
N ALA A 633 6.48 -42.06 -34.10
CA ALA A 633 7.77 -41.64 -34.62
C ALA A 633 7.83 -41.76 -36.14
N LYS A 634 8.49 -40.78 -36.74
CA LYS A 634 8.75 -40.68 -38.17
C LYS A 634 10.25 -40.77 -38.44
N PRO A 635 10.79 -41.98 -38.68
CA PRO A 635 12.13 -42.14 -39.20
C PRO A 635 12.24 -41.59 -40.63
N ALA A 636 13.45 -41.62 -41.22
CA ALA A 636 13.70 -41.18 -42.59
C ALA A 636 12.81 -41.87 -43.64
N ARG A 637 12.40 -43.12 -43.35
CA ARG A 637 11.44 -43.88 -44.16
C ARG A 637 10.52 -44.70 -43.26
N GLY A 638 9.23 -44.65 -43.56
CA GLY A 638 8.19 -45.37 -42.82
C GLY A 638 7.67 -44.63 -41.59
N ASN A 639 6.95 -45.36 -40.74
CA ASN A 639 6.42 -44.88 -39.46
C ASN A 639 6.48 -45.95 -38.39
N PHE A 640 6.50 -45.50 -37.14
CA PHE A 640 6.42 -46.34 -35.95
C PHE A 640 5.39 -45.75 -35.00
N SER A 641 4.56 -46.61 -34.41
CA SER A 641 3.63 -46.22 -33.35
C SER A 641 3.63 -47.24 -32.21
N LEU A 642 3.41 -46.75 -31.00
CA LEU A 642 3.32 -47.52 -29.76
C LEU A 642 2.12 -47.01 -28.97
N ILE A 643 1.30 -47.93 -28.46
CA ILE A 643 0.22 -47.66 -27.51
C ILE A 643 0.37 -48.62 -26.34
N LYS A 644 0.53 -48.09 -25.13
CA LYS A 644 0.69 -48.86 -23.89
C LYS A 644 -0.29 -48.38 -22.83
N SER A 645 -0.96 -49.30 -22.16
CA SER A 645 -1.77 -49.10 -20.95
C SER A 645 -1.79 -50.39 -20.13
N ASP A 646 -2.41 -50.39 -18.95
CA ASP A 646 -2.50 -51.58 -18.07
C ASP A 646 -3.14 -52.81 -18.71
N LYS A 647 -3.93 -52.63 -19.77
CA LYS A 647 -4.69 -53.71 -20.45
C LYS A 647 -4.34 -53.87 -21.92
N LYS A 648 -3.45 -53.04 -22.45
CA LYS A 648 -3.24 -52.91 -23.89
C LYS A 648 -1.81 -52.56 -24.19
N PHE A 649 -1.16 -53.38 -25.01
CA PHE A 649 0.15 -53.13 -25.58
C PHE A 649 0.07 -53.36 -27.09
N GLU A 650 0.23 -52.30 -27.87
CA GLU A 650 0.26 -52.36 -29.33
C GLU A 650 1.50 -51.64 -29.86
N MET A 651 2.18 -52.27 -30.80
CA MET A 651 3.23 -51.62 -31.58
C MET A 651 2.93 -51.83 -33.05
N SER A 652 3.16 -50.82 -33.87
CA SER A 652 3.12 -50.98 -35.31
C SER A 652 4.28 -50.24 -35.97
N ALA A 653 4.81 -50.85 -37.02
CA ALA A 653 5.84 -50.25 -37.83
C ALA A 653 5.55 -50.55 -39.30
N ASN A 654 5.61 -49.55 -40.18
CA ASN A 654 5.33 -49.74 -41.60
C ASN A 654 6.45 -49.12 -42.44
N ASP A 655 6.92 -49.86 -43.44
CA ASP A 655 7.96 -49.43 -44.39
C ASP A 655 9.26 -48.96 -43.70
N ILE A 656 9.63 -49.63 -42.62
CA ILE A 656 10.86 -49.36 -41.87
C ILE A 656 12.03 -50.06 -42.57
N ARG A 657 13.18 -49.40 -42.70
CA ARG A 657 14.39 -50.04 -43.24
C ARG A 657 15.14 -50.86 -42.21
N GLY A 658 15.86 -51.89 -42.65
CA GLY A 658 16.68 -52.73 -41.79
C GLY A 658 17.71 -51.96 -40.95
N GLU A 659 18.26 -50.87 -41.48
CA GLU A 659 19.23 -50.04 -40.76
C GLU A 659 18.60 -49.32 -39.55
N PHE A 660 17.32 -48.98 -39.59
CA PHE A 660 16.62 -48.39 -38.44
C PHE A 660 16.37 -49.43 -37.34
N ILE A 661 16.03 -50.66 -37.73
CA ILE A 661 15.88 -51.79 -36.78
C ILE A 661 17.22 -52.07 -36.10
N ASN A 662 18.31 -52.05 -36.87
CA ASN A 662 19.66 -52.16 -36.35
C ASN A 662 19.94 -51.10 -35.26
N SER A 663 19.54 -49.83 -35.49
CA SER A 663 19.72 -48.76 -34.51
C SER A 663 18.92 -48.96 -33.22
N ILE A 664 17.69 -49.51 -33.28
CA ILE A 664 16.87 -49.78 -32.09
C ILE A 664 17.51 -50.82 -31.19
N PHE A 665 17.93 -51.95 -31.76
CA PHE A 665 18.44 -53.08 -30.99
C PHE A 665 19.97 -53.05 -30.82
N ASN A 666 20.62 -52.03 -31.37
CA ASN A 666 22.07 -51.92 -31.45
C ASN A 666 22.73 -53.19 -32.05
N ILE A 667 22.15 -53.68 -33.14
CA ILE A 667 22.61 -54.86 -33.90
C ILE A 667 23.06 -54.43 -35.31
N LYS A 668 23.68 -55.35 -36.06
CA LYS A 668 24.07 -55.14 -37.46
C LYS A 668 23.54 -56.27 -38.34
N SER A 669 22.31 -56.70 -38.07
CA SER A 669 21.77 -57.94 -38.62
C SER A 669 21.09 -57.75 -39.98
N PHE A 670 20.65 -56.55 -40.31
CA PHE A 670 19.91 -56.28 -41.55
C PHE A 670 20.58 -55.21 -42.42
N GLU A 671 20.67 -55.43 -43.72
CA GLU A 671 21.03 -54.41 -44.71
C GLU A 671 19.87 -54.25 -45.71
N GLY A 672 19.45 -53.01 -45.95
CA GLY A 672 18.31 -52.70 -46.83
C GLY A 672 16.97 -53.27 -46.35
N GLY A 673 16.09 -53.51 -47.32
CA GLY A 673 14.75 -54.06 -47.13
C GLY A 673 13.69 -53.09 -46.61
N SER A 674 12.44 -53.53 -46.72
CA SER A 674 11.25 -52.88 -46.16
C SER A 674 10.57 -53.83 -45.17
N PHE A 675 10.46 -53.38 -43.92
CA PHE A 675 9.90 -54.13 -42.82
C PHE A 675 8.54 -53.55 -42.41
N LYS A 676 7.62 -54.45 -42.08
CA LYS A 676 6.32 -54.15 -41.50
C LYS A 676 6.15 -55.02 -40.25
N MET A 677 5.80 -54.42 -39.12
CA MET A 677 5.65 -55.10 -37.84
C MET A 677 4.34 -54.71 -37.17
N ARG A 678 3.68 -55.67 -36.53
CA ARG A 678 2.53 -55.42 -35.67
C ARG A 678 2.59 -56.33 -34.46
N VAL A 679 2.46 -55.75 -33.29
CA VAL A 679 2.43 -56.43 -31.99
C VAL A 679 1.14 -56.05 -31.30
N LEU A 680 0.44 -57.03 -30.73
CA LEU A 680 -0.77 -56.86 -29.93
C LEU A 680 -0.67 -57.72 -28.67
N GLY A 681 -0.97 -57.17 -27.50
CA GLY A 681 -0.90 -57.86 -26.23
C GLY A 681 -1.64 -57.16 -25.10
N GLY A 682 -1.70 -57.83 -23.96
CA GLY A 682 -2.26 -57.26 -22.72
C GLY A 682 -1.23 -56.40 -21.98
N SER A 683 0.06 -56.68 -22.13
CA SER A 683 1.15 -55.97 -21.48
C SER A 683 2.47 -56.11 -22.27
N THR A 684 3.54 -55.47 -21.79
CA THR A 684 4.91 -55.66 -22.29
C THR A 684 5.48 -57.07 -22.00
N ASP A 685 4.79 -57.84 -21.16
CA ASP A 685 5.19 -59.20 -20.77
C ASP A 685 4.33 -60.30 -21.39
N ASP A 686 3.18 -59.96 -21.96
CA ASP A 686 2.30 -60.89 -22.67
C ASP A 686 1.78 -60.25 -23.96
N PHE A 687 2.42 -60.61 -25.08
CA PHE A 687 2.04 -60.11 -26.41
C PHE A 687 2.34 -61.10 -27.52
N LYS A 688 1.68 -60.90 -28.67
CA LYS A 688 1.92 -61.60 -29.93
C LYS A 688 2.31 -60.60 -31.00
N GLY A 689 3.16 -61.02 -31.93
CA GLY A 689 3.61 -60.16 -33.00
C GLY A 689 3.83 -60.88 -34.33
N GLU A 690 3.72 -60.09 -35.40
CA GLU A 690 4.01 -60.48 -36.76
C GLU A 690 4.97 -59.46 -37.37
N VAL A 691 6.06 -59.94 -37.98
CA VAL A 691 6.99 -59.15 -38.78
C VAL A 691 6.98 -59.69 -40.20
N ARG A 692 6.80 -58.82 -41.19
CA ARG A 692 6.96 -59.08 -42.62
C ARG A 692 8.12 -58.26 -43.14
N LEU A 693 9.01 -58.86 -43.93
CA LEU A 693 10.12 -58.15 -44.58
C LEU A 693 10.21 -58.49 -46.06
N ILE A 694 10.65 -57.51 -46.86
CA ILE A 694 10.82 -57.66 -48.31
C ILE A 694 12.18 -57.10 -48.70
N GLY A 695 13.00 -57.91 -49.38
CA GLY A 695 14.26 -57.49 -50.01
C GLY A 695 15.35 -57.01 -49.04
N ALA A 696 15.56 -57.72 -47.92
CA ALA A 696 16.61 -57.42 -46.95
C ALA A 696 17.74 -58.46 -46.99
N THR A 697 18.97 -58.09 -46.63
CA THR A 697 20.07 -59.06 -46.48
C THR A 697 20.39 -59.26 -45.00
N LEU A 698 20.36 -60.51 -44.53
CA LEU A 698 20.78 -60.90 -43.19
C LEU A 698 22.31 -61.00 -43.13
N LYS A 699 22.94 -60.17 -42.29
CA LYS A 699 24.40 -60.07 -42.13
C LYS A 699 24.89 -60.23 -40.69
N ASP A 700 24.09 -60.86 -39.84
CA ASP A 700 24.40 -61.00 -38.41
C ASP A 700 25.78 -61.65 -38.16
N TYR A 701 26.69 -60.92 -37.51
CA TYR A 701 28.07 -61.38 -37.30
C TYR A 701 28.18 -62.64 -36.43
N THR A 702 27.20 -62.94 -35.59
CA THR A 702 27.24 -64.06 -34.65
C THR A 702 26.39 -65.22 -35.15
N PHE A 703 25.12 -64.97 -35.46
CA PHE A 703 24.21 -66.05 -35.86
C PHE A 703 24.51 -66.57 -37.26
N TYR A 704 24.58 -65.67 -38.24
CA TYR A 704 24.79 -66.06 -39.63
C TYR A 704 26.18 -66.66 -39.85
N ASN A 705 27.24 -66.07 -39.28
CA ASN A 705 28.60 -66.61 -39.42
C ASN A 705 28.80 -67.97 -38.75
N GLN A 706 28.17 -68.21 -37.58
CA GLN A 706 28.26 -69.52 -36.93
C GLN A 706 27.47 -70.58 -37.71
N LEU A 707 26.31 -70.22 -38.26
CA LEU A 707 25.58 -71.09 -39.18
C LEU A 707 26.42 -71.41 -40.42
N LEU A 708 27.04 -70.40 -41.04
CA LEU A 708 27.92 -70.58 -42.20
C LEU A 708 29.14 -71.46 -41.86
N THR A 709 29.75 -71.27 -40.69
CA THR A 709 30.86 -72.09 -40.20
C THR A 709 30.43 -73.54 -40.00
N PHE A 710 29.26 -73.76 -39.42
CA PHE A 710 28.68 -75.09 -39.26
C PHE A 710 28.41 -75.76 -40.61
N LEU A 711 27.79 -75.06 -41.56
CA LEU A 711 27.55 -75.56 -42.92
C LEU A 711 28.86 -75.92 -43.63
N ASN A 712 29.94 -75.17 -43.42
CA ASN A 712 31.28 -75.48 -43.94
C ASN A 712 31.91 -76.71 -43.26
N SER A 713 31.61 -76.96 -41.99
CA SER A 713 32.20 -78.07 -41.21
C SER A 713 31.57 -79.43 -41.50
N VAL A 714 30.35 -79.45 -42.06
CA VAL A 714 29.60 -80.68 -42.34
C VAL A 714 29.48 -80.89 -43.86
N PRO A 715 30.26 -81.82 -44.46
CA PRO A 715 30.30 -81.99 -45.92
C PRO A 715 28.94 -82.25 -46.58
N SER A 716 28.04 -82.97 -45.89
CA SER A 716 26.69 -83.26 -46.39
C SER A 716 25.78 -82.03 -46.47
N LEU A 717 26.13 -80.92 -45.81
CA LEU A 717 25.34 -79.69 -45.77
C LEU A 717 25.85 -78.60 -46.72
N LEU A 718 27.01 -78.78 -47.36
CA LEU A 718 27.60 -77.82 -48.29
C LEU A 718 26.68 -77.44 -49.45
N VAL A 719 25.76 -78.33 -49.82
CA VAL A 719 24.76 -78.11 -50.89
C VAL A 719 23.85 -76.91 -50.60
N PHE A 720 23.57 -76.60 -49.33
CA PHE A 720 22.71 -75.47 -48.94
C PHE A 720 23.43 -74.12 -49.03
N LYS A 721 24.75 -74.10 -49.26
CA LYS A 721 25.58 -72.89 -49.28
C LYS A 721 25.42 -72.04 -50.56
N THR A 722 25.18 -72.68 -51.69
CA THR A 722 25.29 -72.02 -53.01
C THR A 722 23.94 -71.95 -53.71
N PRO A 723 23.59 -70.82 -54.38
CA PRO A 723 24.41 -69.61 -54.56
C PRO A 723 24.38 -68.55 -53.43
N ASP A 724 23.39 -68.51 -52.53
CA ASP A 724 23.11 -67.28 -51.77
C ASP A 724 23.59 -67.24 -50.30
N PHE A 725 24.21 -68.31 -49.78
CA PHE A 725 24.81 -68.33 -48.43
C PHE A 725 26.33 -68.07 -48.52
N GLY A 726 26.68 -66.80 -48.71
CA GLY A 726 28.08 -66.34 -48.90
C GLY A 726 28.60 -65.41 -47.80
N ALA A 727 29.82 -64.90 -47.98
CA ALA A 727 30.38 -63.87 -47.11
C ALA A 727 29.58 -62.55 -47.14
N ASP A 728 28.81 -62.33 -48.22
CA ASP A 728 28.00 -61.13 -48.44
C ASP A 728 26.63 -61.17 -47.72
N GLY A 729 26.39 -62.16 -46.85
CA GLY A 729 25.13 -62.34 -46.12
C GLY A 729 24.10 -63.20 -46.85
N TYR A 730 22.95 -63.42 -46.20
CA TYR A 730 21.82 -64.18 -46.75
C TYR A 730 20.72 -63.23 -47.24
N PRO A 731 20.47 -63.15 -48.56
CA PRO A 731 19.42 -62.30 -49.11
C PRO A 731 18.04 -62.91 -48.89
N VAL A 732 17.12 -62.13 -48.32
CA VAL A 732 15.72 -62.51 -48.08
C VAL A 732 14.85 -61.74 -49.06
N LYS A 733 14.17 -62.47 -49.96
CA LYS A 733 13.19 -61.89 -50.88
C LYS A 733 11.91 -61.54 -50.15
N PHE A 734 11.39 -62.49 -49.39
CA PHE A 734 10.20 -62.35 -48.56
C PHE A 734 10.44 -63.04 -47.23
N GLY A 735 10.04 -62.42 -46.14
CA GLY A 735 10.16 -63.01 -44.81
C GLY A 735 8.93 -62.74 -43.98
N LYS A 736 8.52 -63.75 -43.20
CA LYS A 736 7.41 -63.68 -42.26
C LYS A 736 7.81 -64.34 -40.95
N ILE A 737 7.66 -63.61 -39.85
CA ILE A 737 8.01 -64.08 -38.51
C ILE A 737 6.80 -63.86 -37.61
N LEU A 738 6.32 -64.94 -37.01
CA LEU A 738 5.26 -64.95 -36.00
C LEU A 738 5.88 -65.30 -34.64
N PHE A 739 5.64 -64.47 -33.64
CA PHE A 739 6.20 -64.64 -32.30
C PHE A 739 5.19 -64.29 -31.20
N GLU A 740 5.42 -64.84 -30.01
CA GLU A 740 4.72 -64.47 -28.78
C GLU A 740 5.73 -64.33 -27.63
N LYS A 741 5.56 -63.33 -26.77
CA LYS A 741 6.31 -63.18 -25.52
C LYS A 741 5.39 -63.52 -24.36
N LYS A 742 5.90 -64.31 -23.42
CA LYS A 742 5.28 -64.57 -22.11
C LYS A 742 6.34 -64.48 -21.02
N GLY A 743 6.26 -63.45 -20.18
CA GLY A 743 7.30 -63.12 -19.20
C GLY A 743 8.65 -62.97 -19.91
N GLU A 744 9.62 -63.78 -19.48
CA GLU A 744 10.98 -63.80 -20.04
C GLU A 744 11.14 -64.67 -21.28
N ILE A 745 10.10 -65.39 -21.73
CA ILE A 745 10.21 -66.31 -22.86
C ILE A 745 9.67 -65.65 -24.12
N LEU A 746 10.54 -65.47 -25.12
CA LEU A 746 10.17 -65.10 -26.49
C LEU A 746 10.09 -66.36 -27.34
N LYS A 747 8.88 -66.75 -27.75
CA LYS A 747 8.62 -67.92 -28.59
C LYS A 747 8.40 -67.50 -30.03
N PHE A 748 9.19 -68.06 -30.94
CA PHE A 748 8.99 -67.97 -32.38
C PHE A 748 8.08 -69.13 -32.80
N LEU A 749 6.84 -68.80 -33.17
CA LEU A 749 5.84 -69.76 -33.61
C LEU A 749 6.11 -70.23 -35.04
N ALA A 750 6.53 -69.29 -35.89
CA ALA A 750 6.96 -69.57 -37.25
C ALA A 750 7.96 -68.49 -37.70
N ILE A 751 9.07 -68.91 -38.28
CA ILE A 751 10.00 -68.08 -39.04
C ILE A 751 9.99 -68.67 -40.44
N GLU A 752 9.71 -67.84 -41.44
CA GLU A 752 9.75 -68.21 -42.85
C GLU A 752 10.53 -67.14 -43.58
N LEU A 753 11.66 -67.51 -44.17
CA LEU A 753 12.53 -66.60 -44.92
C LEU A 753 12.79 -67.21 -46.29
N GLU A 754 12.17 -66.64 -47.31
CA GLU A 754 12.30 -67.06 -48.71
C GLU A 754 13.50 -66.38 -49.38
N SER A 755 14.30 -67.16 -50.10
CA SER A 755 15.46 -66.67 -50.84
C SER A 755 15.46 -67.21 -52.28
N SER A 756 16.56 -67.05 -53.03
CA SER A 756 16.70 -67.65 -54.38
C SER A 756 17.28 -69.07 -54.34
N SER A 757 18.10 -69.41 -53.34
CA SER A 757 18.79 -70.70 -53.27
C SER A 757 18.14 -71.69 -52.29
N ALA A 758 17.84 -71.24 -51.08
CA ALA A 758 17.30 -72.07 -50.03
C ALA A 758 16.45 -71.23 -49.10
N ASP A 759 15.28 -71.76 -48.72
CA ASP A 759 14.40 -71.14 -47.75
C ASP A 759 14.78 -71.59 -46.34
N ILE A 760 14.57 -70.71 -45.36
CA ILE A 760 14.74 -71.02 -43.93
C ILE A 760 13.36 -71.03 -43.28
N GLY A 761 12.97 -72.20 -42.77
CA GLY A 761 11.88 -72.35 -41.82
C GLY A 761 12.44 -72.42 -40.39
N GLY A 762 11.75 -71.90 -39.39
CA GLY A 762 12.15 -72.10 -37.99
C GLY A 762 11.03 -71.95 -36.97
N HIS A 763 11.23 -72.55 -35.80
CA HIS A 763 10.43 -72.29 -34.60
C HIS A 763 11.27 -72.55 -33.35
N GLY A 764 10.86 -71.99 -32.21
CA GLY A 764 11.59 -72.21 -30.96
C GLY A 764 11.35 -71.12 -29.92
N THR A 765 12.24 -71.06 -28.93
CA THR A 765 12.19 -70.10 -27.83
C THR A 765 13.54 -69.49 -27.54
N ILE A 766 13.53 -68.24 -27.07
CA ILE A 766 14.67 -67.55 -26.49
C ILE A 766 14.26 -67.09 -25.10
N ASN A 767 15.07 -67.40 -24.09
CA ASN A 767 14.92 -66.86 -22.76
C ASN A 767 15.63 -65.49 -22.70
N LEU A 768 14.87 -64.41 -22.52
CA LEU A 768 15.36 -63.03 -22.55
C LEU A 768 16.20 -62.67 -21.32
N ALA A 769 16.02 -63.37 -20.19
CA ALA A 769 16.82 -63.17 -18.98
C ALA A 769 18.16 -63.92 -19.07
N THR A 770 18.14 -65.23 -19.37
CA THR A 770 19.36 -66.06 -19.45
C THR A 770 20.09 -65.95 -20.79
N LYS A 771 19.44 -65.34 -21.80
CA LYS A 771 19.88 -65.28 -23.21
C LYS A 771 20.03 -66.66 -23.86
N GLU A 772 19.47 -67.72 -23.28
CA GLU A 772 19.51 -69.07 -23.82
C GLU A 772 18.61 -69.21 -25.06
N ILE A 773 19.07 -70.01 -26.03
CA ILE A 773 18.39 -70.27 -27.29
C ILE A 773 17.99 -71.74 -27.35
N ASP A 774 16.74 -71.99 -27.74
CA ASP A 774 16.24 -73.31 -28.13
C ASP A 774 15.42 -73.16 -29.41
N VAL A 775 16.11 -73.11 -30.55
CA VAL A 775 15.49 -72.88 -31.87
C VAL A 775 15.84 -74.00 -32.83
N ASP A 776 14.85 -74.53 -33.52
CA ASP A 776 15.00 -75.51 -34.58
C ASP A 776 14.74 -74.83 -35.93
N LEU A 777 15.73 -74.92 -36.81
CA LEU A 777 15.67 -74.38 -38.17
C LEU A 777 15.60 -75.53 -39.17
N GLU A 778 14.85 -75.37 -40.25
CA GLU A 778 14.84 -76.27 -41.41
C GLU A 778 15.29 -75.47 -42.64
N LEU A 779 16.38 -75.92 -43.28
CA LEU A 779 16.81 -75.38 -44.55
C LEU A 779 16.21 -76.22 -45.67
N LYS A 780 15.59 -75.58 -46.66
CA LYS A 780 14.96 -76.25 -47.80
C LYS A 780 15.49 -75.69 -49.12
N LEU A 781 16.12 -76.53 -49.93
CA LEU A 781 16.59 -76.16 -51.26
C LEU A 781 15.42 -76.02 -52.23
N LEU A 782 15.43 -74.93 -53.01
CA LEU A 782 14.43 -74.65 -54.04
C LEU A 782 14.65 -75.51 -55.30
N LYS A 783 13.55 -75.79 -56.03
CA LYS A 783 13.58 -76.65 -57.24
C LYS A 783 14.47 -76.08 -58.35
N ASP A 784 14.70 -74.77 -58.40
CA ASP A 784 15.56 -74.16 -59.42
C ASP A 784 17.06 -74.44 -59.16
N ALA A 785 17.43 -74.86 -57.94
CA ALA A 785 18.75 -75.37 -57.57
C ALA A 785 18.94 -76.87 -57.85
N SER A 786 17.99 -77.53 -58.52
CA SER A 786 18.01 -78.98 -58.81
C SER A 786 19.22 -79.45 -59.63
N SER A 787 19.88 -78.56 -60.36
CA SER A 787 21.10 -78.86 -61.13
C SER A 787 22.27 -79.34 -60.24
N ILE A 788 22.23 -79.03 -58.94
CA ILE A 788 23.23 -79.42 -57.94
C ILE A 788 22.94 -80.80 -57.35
N ILE A 789 21.66 -81.21 -57.28
CA ILE A 789 21.21 -82.48 -56.67
C ILE A 789 21.87 -83.70 -57.36
N GLY A 790 22.10 -83.62 -58.67
CA GLY A 790 22.74 -84.68 -59.45
C GLY A 790 24.25 -84.87 -59.20
N LYS A 791 24.92 -83.98 -58.44
CA LYS A 791 26.37 -84.01 -58.19
C LYS A 791 26.73 -84.44 -56.75
N ILE A 792 25.76 -84.88 -55.95
CA ILE A 792 25.94 -85.14 -54.52
C ILE A 792 26.37 -86.61 -54.30
N PRO A 793 27.49 -86.88 -53.62
CA PRO A 793 27.79 -88.21 -53.10
C PRO A 793 26.72 -88.60 -52.06
N LEU A 794 25.99 -89.69 -52.28
CA LEU A 794 24.93 -90.14 -51.37
C LEU A 794 25.51 -90.52 -50.00
N VAL A 795 25.35 -89.63 -49.03
CA VAL A 795 25.55 -89.91 -47.61
C VAL A 795 24.16 -90.13 -46.99
N ASN A 796 24.01 -91.16 -46.16
CA ASN A 796 22.78 -91.65 -45.51
C ASN A 796 22.05 -90.65 -44.56
N GLN A 797 22.09 -89.34 -44.84
CA GLN A 797 21.56 -88.27 -44.01
C GLN A 797 20.59 -87.31 -44.74
N ILE A 798 20.28 -87.57 -46.02
CA ILE A 798 19.42 -86.72 -46.84
C ILE A 798 18.06 -87.40 -47.04
N VAL A 799 16.97 -86.76 -46.62
CA VAL A 799 15.60 -87.26 -46.82
C VAL A 799 14.97 -86.54 -48.01
N LEU A 800 14.65 -87.29 -49.06
CA LEU A 800 13.83 -86.82 -50.18
C LEU A 800 12.34 -86.90 -49.77
N GLY A 801 11.69 -85.75 -49.60
CA GLY A 801 10.24 -85.67 -49.41
C GLY A 801 9.45 -86.01 -50.69
N LYS A 802 8.12 -86.15 -50.58
CA LYS A 802 7.21 -86.40 -51.72
C LYS A 802 7.37 -85.38 -52.88
N ASP A 803 7.92 -84.21 -52.60
CA ASP A 803 8.07 -83.09 -53.53
C ASP A 803 9.46 -83.04 -54.21
N ARG A 804 10.34 -84.02 -53.93
CA ARG A 804 11.76 -84.11 -54.36
C ARG A 804 12.65 -82.93 -53.93
N THR A 805 12.23 -82.14 -52.95
CA THR A 805 13.04 -81.05 -52.39
C THR A 805 13.93 -81.57 -51.26
N LEU A 806 15.19 -81.13 -51.25
CA LEU A 806 16.20 -81.50 -50.26
C LEU A 806 16.04 -80.59 -49.03
N SER A 807 15.83 -81.15 -47.84
CA SER A 807 15.79 -80.38 -46.59
C SER A 807 16.61 -81.01 -45.46
N THR A 808 17.02 -80.17 -44.50
CA THR A 808 17.78 -80.57 -43.31
C THR A 808 17.34 -79.76 -42.09
N VAL A 809 17.32 -80.39 -40.91
CA VAL A 809 16.98 -79.72 -39.64
C VAL A 809 18.25 -79.43 -38.85
N ILE A 810 18.39 -78.19 -38.39
CA ILE A 810 19.52 -77.66 -37.63
C ILE A 810 19.01 -77.16 -36.29
N LYS A 811 19.55 -77.70 -35.20
CA LYS A 811 19.30 -77.23 -33.84
C LYS A 811 20.26 -76.12 -33.48
N VAL A 812 19.71 -74.98 -33.09
CA VAL A 812 20.43 -73.83 -32.54
C VAL A 812 20.22 -73.83 -31.02
N ARG A 813 21.30 -74.04 -30.26
CA ARG A 813 21.33 -74.08 -28.79
C ARG A 813 22.41 -73.15 -28.25
N GLY A 814 22.59 -73.09 -26.93
CA GLY A 814 23.57 -72.20 -26.28
C GLY A 814 22.97 -70.84 -25.95
N THR A 815 23.71 -69.75 -26.17
CA THR A 815 23.25 -68.39 -25.85
C THR A 815 23.32 -67.45 -27.06
N LEU A 816 22.62 -66.31 -27.02
CA LEU A 816 22.65 -65.27 -28.08
C LEU A 816 24.07 -64.87 -28.51
N GLN A 817 25.04 -64.89 -27.59
CA GLN A 817 26.44 -64.54 -27.88
C GLN A 817 27.28 -65.72 -28.39
N LYS A 818 26.90 -66.95 -28.04
CA LYS A 818 27.64 -68.17 -28.40
C LYS A 818 26.65 -69.27 -28.83
N PRO A 819 25.97 -69.10 -29.98
CA PRO A 819 25.06 -70.11 -30.49
C PRO A 819 25.84 -71.34 -30.97
N GLN A 820 25.33 -72.52 -30.66
CA GLN A 820 25.86 -73.82 -31.06
C GLN A 820 24.89 -74.49 -32.03
N TYR A 821 25.43 -74.97 -33.15
CA TYR A 821 24.66 -75.58 -34.23
C TYR A 821 24.94 -77.07 -34.27
N SER A 822 23.88 -77.89 -34.37
CA SER A 822 23.99 -79.34 -34.48
C SER A 822 22.90 -79.92 -35.36
N THR A 823 23.18 -81.05 -36.00
CA THR A 823 22.18 -81.82 -36.76
C THR A 823 21.51 -82.86 -35.87
N GLN A 824 20.21 -83.11 -36.03
CA GLN A 824 19.53 -84.25 -35.39
C GLN A 824 19.36 -85.40 -36.39
N ILE A 825 19.61 -86.64 -35.94
CA ILE A 825 19.23 -87.86 -36.67
C ILE A 825 17.70 -88.00 -36.59
N LEU A 826 17.00 -88.01 -37.73
CA LEU A 826 15.57 -88.30 -37.79
C LEU A 826 15.30 -89.72 -37.28
N LYS A 827 14.80 -89.85 -36.05
CA LYS A 827 14.04 -91.04 -35.63
C LYS A 827 12.53 -90.86 -35.73
N ASP A 828 12.02 -89.66 -36.01
CA ASP A 828 10.59 -89.42 -36.24
C ASP A 828 10.32 -88.34 -37.29
N ALA A 829 9.66 -88.71 -38.39
CA ALA A 829 9.24 -87.83 -39.48
C ALA A 829 8.01 -86.95 -39.16
N LEU A 830 7.59 -86.93 -37.89
CA LEU A 830 6.38 -86.28 -37.38
C LEU A 830 6.58 -84.79 -37.02
N LEU A 831 7.82 -84.29 -36.91
CA LEU A 831 8.14 -82.95 -36.39
C LEU A 831 9.05 -82.14 -37.34
N SER A 832 8.62 -81.90 -38.60
CA SER A 832 9.33 -80.96 -39.49
C SER A 832 8.90 -79.51 -39.18
N PRO A 833 9.85 -78.57 -38.98
CA PRO A 833 9.55 -77.15 -38.84
C PRO A 833 8.65 -76.60 -39.95
N PHE A 834 8.88 -76.91 -41.23
CA PHE A 834 8.00 -76.44 -42.32
C PHE A 834 6.56 -76.95 -42.23
N LYS A 835 6.32 -78.18 -41.73
CA LYS A 835 4.95 -78.67 -41.48
C LYS A 835 4.27 -77.91 -40.35
N ILE A 836 5.00 -77.60 -39.29
CA ILE A 836 4.51 -76.82 -38.15
C ILE A 836 4.19 -75.40 -38.62
N ILE A 837 5.10 -74.77 -39.36
CA ILE A 837 4.95 -73.43 -39.93
C ILE A 837 3.71 -73.36 -40.83
N ARG A 838 3.51 -74.30 -41.77
CA ARG A 838 2.33 -74.32 -42.64
C ARG A 838 1.02 -74.35 -41.83
N ASN A 839 0.93 -75.21 -40.82
CA ASN A 839 -0.26 -75.29 -39.97
C ASN A 839 -0.48 -74.01 -39.14
N VAL A 840 0.60 -73.33 -38.72
CA VAL A 840 0.53 -72.07 -37.98
C VAL A 840 0.13 -70.90 -38.90
N LEU A 841 0.59 -70.89 -40.15
CA LEU A 841 0.25 -69.87 -41.15
C LEU A 841 -1.17 -70.01 -41.72
N GLU A 842 -1.74 -71.23 -41.73
CA GLU A 842 -3.12 -71.51 -42.13
C GLU A 842 -4.14 -71.29 -40.99
N ALA A 843 -3.69 -71.09 -39.75
CA ALA A 843 -4.54 -70.80 -38.60
C ALA A 843 -4.99 -69.32 -38.60
N PRO A 844 -6.14 -68.97 -37.98
CA PRO A 844 -6.64 -67.58 -37.84
C PRO A 844 -5.80 -66.69 -36.89
N PHE A 845 -4.49 -66.90 -36.87
CA PHE A 845 -3.49 -66.27 -36.01
C PHE A 845 -2.93 -64.95 -36.59
N LEU A 846 -3.35 -64.58 -37.80
CA LEU A 846 -2.75 -63.54 -38.63
C LEU A 846 -3.15 -62.15 -38.12
N ILE A 847 -2.17 -61.37 -37.69
CA ILE A 847 -2.41 -60.05 -37.03
C ILE A 847 -2.61 -58.95 -38.10
N PHE A 848 -2.16 -59.22 -39.33
CA PHE A 848 -2.31 -58.35 -40.49
C PHE A 848 -3.46 -58.72 -41.43
N GLU A 849 -4.17 -59.82 -41.17
CA GLU A 849 -5.40 -60.22 -41.87
C GLU A 849 -6.61 -59.98 -40.96
#